data_AF-A0A933MBX5-F1
#
_entry.id   AF-A0A933MBX5-F1
#
_cell.length_a   1.000
_cell.length_b   1.000
_cell.length_c   1.000
_cell.angle_alpha   90.00
_cell.angle_beta   90.00
_cell.angle_gamma   90.00
#
_symmetry.space_group_name_H-M   'P 1'
#
loop_
_entity.id
_entity.type
_entity.pdbx_description
1 polymer ?
#
loop_
_entity_poly.entity_id
_entity_poly.type
_entity_poly.pdbx_seq_one_letter_code
_entity_poly.pdbx_strand_id
1 'polypeptide(L)'
;MSKIPEVPLPVWKNLYEAASRFAAVEPWDFLDDDELVGVQDPATGQMGYGCVLGALGEMFALCLYRGAEGFDVHQRMQRGEAGGEDGELMIAQNCLMAEFTDRRSMAGADRSVIKSLGLKFRGANAWPLFRSYLPGHIPWHLTEAEAVFLTVALQAARDFAEKVDAEELDPNSRPGQVFCYFPKAQGPVTEFETRWEPHPAHRPEPAPPLALDAGKLAGILAKGPKPGGVWEADAACMQASIEDRDRPYVPRSVLVVHRDSHFILNAIIVGPEKPPHQALADSVLKAIEGLGSLPEALHVRGDKMAALLAPLGKELCIRIEGKGRLDAVLDCRREMDKFMSRGRRAQPEPPPKRFDRRAMEKVTFNLSRKLEGHEFGSPAEANRYLKELNESGELKESPAPRSALEAAQNLMYEAFEEHLPHRRVGAARRALKISPDCADAYNLLAEETAASAEEARNLYRKGVEAGERALGREFFEKNAGHFWGLVETRPYMRAKAELARSLWELGDHESALGHWREMLRLNPNDNQGMRYVLAARLGELGRFDEVHDMVFGKQYRDDCGLEWLLMKALSVFAAKGPSQEAAAALREAMKDNEHFPEYFLGRKRLPRRLPATLAVGGEDEAVYCAKELIPAWRRVPGALDWLTAEVERQAVPKAGRNEPCPCGSGKKFKKCCGQ
;
A
#
# COMPACT_ATOMS: atom_id res chain seq x y z
N MET A 1 2.14 -38.01 12.87
CA MET A 1 2.74 -37.70 11.55
C MET A 1 1.58 -37.45 10.62
N SER A 2 1.51 -36.24 10.07
CA SER A 2 0.47 -35.81 9.15
C SER A 2 0.41 -36.71 7.91
N LYS A 3 -0.81 -37.02 7.44
CA LYS A 3 -1.03 -37.90 6.30
C LYS A 3 -1.61 -37.08 5.15
N ILE A 4 -0.95 -37.16 3.99
CA ILE A 4 -1.45 -36.56 2.76
C ILE A 4 -2.60 -37.46 2.24
N PRO A 5 -3.79 -36.92 1.96
CA PRO A 5 -4.88 -37.68 1.38
C PRO A 5 -4.47 -38.31 0.04
N GLU A 6 -4.87 -39.57 -0.18
CA GLU A 6 -4.66 -40.24 -1.47
C GLU A 6 -5.78 -39.83 -2.43
N VAL A 7 -5.40 -39.33 -3.61
CA VAL A 7 -6.34 -38.91 -4.66
C VAL A 7 -5.95 -39.63 -5.96
N PRO A 8 -6.89 -40.31 -6.64
CA PRO A 8 -6.60 -41.05 -7.86
C PRO A 8 -6.03 -40.16 -8.98
N LEU A 9 -5.08 -40.69 -9.76
CA LEU A 9 -4.49 -39.95 -10.89
C LEU A 9 -5.50 -39.45 -11.93
N PRO A 10 -6.59 -40.17 -12.28
CA PRO A 10 -7.60 -39.63 -13.19
C PRO A 10 -8.29 -38.37 -12.65
N VAL A 11 -8.53 -38.28 -11.34
CA VAL A 11 -9.12 -37.10 -10.69
C VAL A 11 -8.15 -35.92 -10.77
N TRP A 12 -6.87 -36.16 -10.45
CA TRP A 12 -5.84 -35.13 -10.63
C TRP A 12 -5.73 -34.66 -12.07
N LYS A 13 -5.77 -35.57 -13.05
CA LYS A 13 -5.69 -35.22 -14.46
C LYS A 13 -6.80 -34.23 -14.85
N ASN A 14 -8.05 -34.50 -14.46
CA ASN A 14 -9.18 -33.62 -14.73
C ASN A 14 -8.99 -32.24 -14.08
N LEU A 15 -8.52 -32.19 -12.83
CA LEU A 15 -8.28 -30.94 -12.11
C LEU A 15 -7.19 -30.09 -12.78
N TYR A 16 -6.05 -30.68 -13.15
CA TYR A 16 -4.98 -29.96 -13.84
C TYR A 16 -5.38 -29.48 -15.25
N GLU A 17 -6.18 -30.27 -15.98
CA GLU A 17 -6.75 -29.86 -17.27
C GLU A 17 -7.72 -28.69 -17.12
N ALA A 18 -8.61 -28.72 -16.12
CA ALA A 18 -9.51 -27.60 -15.82
C ALA A 18 -8.74 -26.35 -15.41
N ALA A 19 -7.74 -26.47 -14.53
CA ALA A 19 -6.90 -25.35 -14.11
C ALA A 19 -6.15 -24.71 -15.28
N SER A 20 -5.60 -25.53 -16.18
CA SER A 20 -4.88 -25.04 -17.36
C SER A 20 -5.79 -24.29 -18.33
N ARG A 21 -7.04 -24.77 -18.51
CA ARG A 21 -8.05 -24.10 -19.35
C ARG A 21 -8.55 -22.80 -18.73
N PHE A 22 -8.73 -22.77 -17.41
CA PHE A 22 -9.09 -21.56 -16.67
C PHE A 22 -7.99 -20.49 -16.79
N ALA A 23 -6.72 -20.88 -16.55
CA ALA A 23 -5.59 -19.95 -16.65
C ALA A 23 -5.38 -19.39 -18.06
N ALA A 24 -5.71 -20.15 -19.10
CA ALA A 24 -5.58 -19.71 -20.48
C ALA A 24 -6.52 -18.55 -20.88
N VAL A 25 -7.55 -18.27 -20.06
CA VAL A 25 -8.43 -17.11 -20.23
C VAL A 25 -7.82 -15.83 -19.65
N GLU A 26 -6.75 -15.95 -18.84
CA GLU A 26 -6.12 -14.82 -18.14
C GLU A 26 -7.13 -13.97 -17.33
N PRO A 27 -8.03 -14.60 -16.55
CA PRO A 27 -9.19 -13.93 -15.95
C PRO A 27 -8.83 -12.78 -15.00
N TRP A 28 -7.64 -12.82 -14.40
CA TRP A 28 -7.11 -11.79 -13.51
C TRP A 28 -6.82 -10.45 -14.20
N ASP A 29 -6.85 -10.38 -15.53
CA ASP A 29 -6.69 -9.11 -16.25
C ASP A 29 -7.95 -8.24 -16.20
N PHE A 30 -9.12 -8.85 -15.96
CA PHE A 30 -10.43 -8.20 -16.02
C PHE A 30 -11.42 -8.56 -14.90
N LEU A 31 -11.14 -9.59 -14.07
CA LEU A 31 -11.89 -9.92 -12.84
C LEU A 31 -11.04 -9.64 -11.60
N ASP A 32 -11.69 -9.20 -10.52
CA ASP A 32 -11.09 -8.94 -9.20
C ASP A 32 -11.74 -9.83 -8.12
N ASP A 33 -11.32 -9.61 -6.87
CA ASP A 33 -11.70 -10.44 -5.73
C ASP A 33 -13.10 -10.15 -5.14
N ASP A 34 -13.83 -9.16 -5.68
CA ASP A 34 -15.20 -8.80 -5.34
C ASP A 34 -16.26 -9.34 -6.33
N GLU A 35 -15.88 -9.66 -7.57
CA GLU A 35 -16.74 -10.39 -8.49
C GLU A 35 -16.81 -11.89 -8.15
N LEU A 36 -18.01 -12.35 -7.76
CA LEU A 36 -18.25 -13.72 -7.34
C LEU A 36 -19.00 -14.54 -8.39
N VAL A 37 -18.57 -15.80 -8.54
CA VAL A 37 -19.29 -16.85 -9.26
C VAL A 37 -19.76 -17.92 -8.27
N GLY A 38 -21.04 -18.25 -8.28
CA GLY A 38 -21.58 -19.34 -7.46
C GLY A 38 -21.49 -20.67 -8.21
N VAL A 39 -21.16 -21.75 -7.54
CA VAL A 39 -21.14 -23.10 -8.13
C VAL A 39 -21.61 -24.14 -7.13
N GLN A 40 -22.54 -25.00 -7.54
CA GLN A 40 -23.01 -26.08 -6.69
C GLN A 40 -22.05 -27.28 -6.77
N ASP A 41 -21.67 -27.81 -5.60
CA ASP A 41 -20.98 -29.08 -5.50
C ASP A 41 -21.91 -30.22 -5.93
N PRO A 42 -21.60 -30.97 -7.01
CA PRO A 42 -22.46 -32.05 -7.49
C PRO A 42 -22.59 -33.22 -6.50
N ALA A 43 -21.64 -33.39 -5.57
CA ALA A 43 -21.66 -34.49 -4.62
C ALA A 43 -22.52 -34.18 -3.38
N THR A 44 -22.40 -32.95 -2.85
CA THR A 44 -23.05 -32.56 -1.58
C THR A 44 -24.26 -31.66 -1.77
N GLY A 45 -24.42 -31.04 -2.94
CA GLY A 45 -25.40 -29.98 -3.19
C GLY A 45 -25.08 -28.65 -2.52
N GLN A 46 -23.96 -28.54 -1.80
CA GLN A 46 -23.51 -27.30 -1.16
C GLN A 46 -23.06 -26.28 -2.22
N MET A 47 -23.43 -25.01 -2.06
CA MET A 47 -22.89 -23.93 -2.88
C MET A 47 -21.48 -23.55 -2.45
N GLY A 48 -20.60 -23.32 -3.42
CA GLY A 48 -19.34 -22.58 -3.26
C GLY A 48 -19.41 -21.26 -4.02
N TYR A 49 -18.63 -20.28 -3.57
CA TYR A 49 -18.57 -18.93 -4.13
C TYR A 49 -17.12 -18.60 -4.47
N GLY A 50 -16.82 -18.55 -5.76
CA GLY A 50 -15.48 -18.33 -6.29
C GLY A 50 -15.22 -16.86 -6.60
N CYS A 51 -14.06 -16.34 -6.21
CA CYS A 51 -13.50 -15.09 -6.76
C CYS A 51 -12.13 -15.35 -7.40
N VAL A 52 -11.75 -14.47 -8.32
CA VAL A 52 -10.45 -14.51 -9.00
C VAL A 52 -9.49 -13.57 -8.27
N LEU A 53 -8.36 -14.11 -7.85
CA LEU A 53 -7.23 -13.34 -7.33
C LEU A 53 -6.18 -13.20 -8.44
N GLY A 54 -5.56 -12.03 -8.55
CA GLY A 54 -4.50 -11.82 -9.54
C GLY A 54 -4.38 -10.41 -10.08
N ALA A 55 -5.41 -9.57 -9.91
CA ALA A 55 -5.39 -8.16 -10.35
C ALA A 55 -4.19 -7.37 -9.78
N LEU A 56 -3.59 -7.84 -8.67
CA LEU A 56 -2.43 -7.26 -7.99
C LEU A 56 -1.08 -7.66 -8.61
N GLY A 57 -1.05 -8.73 -9.39
CA GLY A 57 0.18 -9.42 -9.80
C GLY A 57 0.93 -10.17 -8.68
N GLU A 58 0.43 -10.15 -7.44
CA GLU A 58 1.08 -10.77 -6.27
C GLU A 58 0.76 -12.27 -6.12
N MET A 59 -0.47 -12.67 -6.44
CA MET A 59 -0.96 -14.05 -6.37
C MET A 59 -2.05 -14.25 -7.42
N PHE A 60 -1.89 -15.26 -8.27
CA PHE A 60 -2.88 -15.64 -9.27
C PHE A 60 -3.63 -16.87 -8.76
N ALA A 61 -4.93 -16.77 -8.51
CA ALA A 61 -5.68 -17.90 -7.98
C ALA A 61 -7.18 -17.83 -8.27
N LEU A 62 -7.83 -18.98 -8.24
CA LEU A 62 -9.27 -19.07 -7.96
C LEU A 62 -9.44 -19.45 -6.48
N CYS A 63 -10.16 -18.63 -5.71
CA CYS A 63 -10.51 -18.90 -4.31
C CYS A 63 -12.00 -19.22 -4.20
N LEU A 64 -12.33 -20.47 -3.87
CA LEU A 64 -13.70 -20.99 -3.78
C LEU A 64 -14.15 -21.13 -2.32
N TYR A 65 -14.88 -20.15 -1.80
CA TYR A 65 -15.44 -20.15 -0.46
C TYR A 65 -16.62 -21.11 -0.32
N ARG A 66 -16.61 -21.97 0.69
CA ARG A 66 -17.61 -23.04 0.85
C ARG A 66 -18.80 -22.59 1.70
N GLY A 67 -20.00 -22.72 1.14
CA GLY A 67 -21.26 -22.45 1.82
C GLY A 67 -21.43 -20.99 2.24
N ALA A 68 -22.47 -20.76 3.05
CA ALA A 68 -22.74 -19.43 3.61
C ALA A 68 -21.64 -18.96 4.58
N GLU A 69 -21.02 -19.89 5.32
CA GLU A 69 -19.93 -19.59 6.25
C GLU A 69 -18.69 -19.06 5.52
N GLY A 70 -18.22 -19.75 4.47
CA GLY A 70 -17.10 -19.28 3.67
C GLY A 70 -17.39 -17.93 3.03
N PHE A 71 -18.61 -17.74 2.52
CA PHE A 71 -19.05 -16.46 1.94
C PHE A 71 -19.01 -15.32 2.96
N ASP A 72 -19.46 -15.54 4.20
CA ASP A 72 -19.39 -14.54 5.27
C ASP A 72 -17.93 -14.13 5.56
N VAL A 73 -17.01 -15.10 5.60
CA VAL A 73 -15.58 -14.82 5.79
C VAL A 73 -15.03 -13.93 4.66
N HIS A 74 -15.37 -14.23 3.40
CA HIS A 74 -15.00 -13.38 2.26
C HIS A 74 -15.57 -11.96 2.40
N GLN A 75 -16.85 -11.83 2.71
CA GLN A 75 -17.50 -10.52 2.86
C GLN A 75 -16.86 -9.67 3.97
N ARG A 76 -16.46 -10.31 5.07
CA ARG A 76 -15.76 -9.65 6.17
C ARG A 76 -14.35 -9.22 5.77
N MET A 77 -13.64 -10.05 4.99
CA MET A 77 -12.35 -9.67 4.38
C MET A 77 -12.51 -8.44 3.47
N GLN A 78 -13.54 -8.42 2.61
CA GLN A 78 -13.82 -7.30 1.71
C GLN A 78 -14.13 -5.99 2.44
N ARG A 79 -14.84 -6.07 3.57
CA ARG A 79 -15.14 -4.91 4.43
C ARG A 79 -13.93 -4.39 5.21
N GLY A 80 -12.76 -5.03 5.08
CA GLY A 80 -11.58 -4.68 5.85
C GLY A 80 -11.77 -4.88 7.35
N GLU A 81 -12.66 -5.79 7.76
CA GLU A 81 -12.74 -6.21 9.15
C GLU A 81 -11.44 -6.93 9.47
N ALA A 82 -10.43 -6.20 9.95
CA ALA A 82 -9.15 -6.77 10.28
C ALA A 82 -9.38 -7.93 11.27
N GLY A 83 -9.05 -9.16 10.87
CA GLY A 83 -8.57 -10.11 11.87
C GLY A 83 -7.43 -9.39 12.54
N GLY A 84 -7.55 -9.08 13.84
CA GLY A 84 -6.64 -8.15 14.53
C GLY A 84 -5.17 -8.58 14.46
N GLU A 85 -4.33 -8.04 15.35
CA GLU A 85 -2.89 -8.35 15.41
C GLU A 85 -2.56 -9.88 15.41
N ASP A 86 -3.53 -10.74 15.71
CA ASP A 86 -3.40 -12.19 15.84
C ASP A 86 -3.75 -13.00 14.56
N GLY A 87 -4.09 -12.37 13.42
CA GLY A 87 -4.27 -13.08 12.13
C GLY A 87 -5.48 -14.04 12.07
N GLU A 88 -6.45 -13.89 12.98
CA GLU A 88 -7.58 -14.80 13.13
C GLU A 88 -8.42 -14.96 11.85
N LEU A 89 -8.59 -13.89 11.07
CA LEU A 89 -9.37 -13.92 9.84
C LEU A 89 -8.71 -14.78 8.75
N MET A 90 -7.37 -14.80 8.69
CA MET A 90 -6.63 -15.65 7.76
C MET A 90 -6.78 -17.13 8.09
N ILE A 91 -6.92 -17.45 9.38
CA ILE A 91 -7.10 -18.81 9.91
C ILE A 91 -8.58 -19.24 9.87
N ALA A 92 -9.51 -18.30 9.73
CA ALA A 92 -10.94 -18.56 9.63
C ALA A 92 -11.40 -18.96 8.21
N GLN A 93 -10.50 -18.99 7.22
CA GLN A 93 -10.85 -19.32 5.84
C GLN A 93 -11.43 -20.74 5.72
N ASN A 94 -12.59 -20.81 5.06
CA ASN A 94 -13.23 -22.05 4.66
C ASN A 94 -13.38 -22.07 3.13
N CYS A 95 -12.29 -22.37 2.42
CA CYS A 95 -12.24 -22.33 0.96
C CYS A 95 -11.36 -23.43 0.34
N LEU A 96 -11.54 -23.65 -0.96
CA LEU A 96 -10.62 -24.40 -1.82
C LEU A 96 -9.90 -23.42 -2.73
N MET A 97 -8.61 -23.60 -2.92
CA MET A 97 -7.79 -22.68 -3.71
C MET A 97 -7.04 -23.42 -4.82
N ALA A 98 -7.12 -22.87 -6.03
CA ALA A 98 -6.25 -23.19 -7.14
C ALA A 98 -5.35 -21.98 -7.42
N GLU A 99 -4.11 -22.01 -6.94
CA GLU A 99 -3.10 -20.97 -7.12
C GLU A 99 -2.17 -21.32 -8.31
N PHE A 100 -1.78 -20.32 -9.08
CA PHE A 100 -0.81 -20.44 -10.16
C PHE A 100 0.51 -19.80 -9.71
N THR A 101 1.46 -20.63 -9.31
CA THR A 101 2.67 -20.23 -8.59
C THR A 101 3.94 -20.59 -9.34
N ASP A 102 5.09 -20.38 -8.71
CA ASP A 102 6.40 -20.80 -9.20
C ASP A 102 6.76 -22.22 -8.75
N ARG A 103 7.53 -22.92 -9.58
CA ARG A 103 8.07 -24.26 -9.25
C ARG A 103 8.76 -24.32 -7.87
N ARG A 104 9.38 -23.22 -7.42
CA ARG A 104 10.11 -23.13 -6.14
C ARG A 104 9.20 -23.17 -4.92
N SER A 105 7.94 -22.74 -5.07
CA SER A 105 6.93 -22.68 -4.03
C SER A 105 6.22 -24.03 -3.79
N MET A 106 6.46 -25.03 -4.65
CA MET A 106 5.79 -26.32 -4.57
C MET A 106 6.54 -27.34 -3.69
N ALA A 107 5.79 -28.10 -2.89
CA ALA A 107 6.36 -29.18 -2.09
C ALA A 107 6.80 -30.37 -2.97
N GLY A 108 7.54 -31.32 -2.36
CA GLY A 108 7.92 -32.56 -3.05
C GLY A 108 6.72 -33.40 -3.50
N ALA A 109 5.68 -33.49 -2.67
CA ALA A 109 4.46 -34.23 -2.95
C ALA A 109 3.71 -33.67 -4.18
N ASP A 110 3.54 -32.34 -4.26
CA ASP A 110 2.87 -31.68 -5.39
C ASP A 110 3.60 -31.96 -6.71
N ARG A 111 4.93 -31.83 -6.72
CA ARG A 111 5.77 -32.09 -7.89
C ARG A 111 5.70 -33.56 -8.34
N SER A 112 5.50 -34.49 -7.41
CA SER A 112 5.36 -35.91 -7.72
C SER A 112 4.08 -36.20 -8.49
N VAL A 113 2.97 -35.54 -8.15
CA VAL A 113 1.70 -35.68 -8.89
C VAL A 113 1.86 -35.20 -10.34
N ILE A 114 2.41 -34.01 -10.54
CA ILE A 114 2.68 -33.45 -11.88
C ILE A 114 3.54 -34.40 -12.72
N LYS A 115 4.59 -34.96 -12.11
CA LYS A 115 5.48 -35.92 -12.76
C LYS A 115 4.75 -37.20 -13.17
N SER A 116 3.92 -37.76 -12.28
CA SER A 116 3.13 -38.97 -12.55
C SER A 116 2.12 -38.78 -13.68
N LEU A 117 1.61 -37.56 -13.86
CA LEU A 117 0.72 -37.21 -14.97
C LEU A 117 1.46 -36.88 -16.28
N GLY A 118 2.78 -36.79 -16.27
CA GLY A 118 3.58 -36.42 -17.45
C GLY A 118 3.42 -34.95 -17.88
N LEU A 119 2.88 -34.09 -17.01
CA LEU A 119 2.63 -32.68 -17.31
C LEU A 119 3.91 -31.83 -17.22
N LYS A 120 3.94 -30.74 -17.98
CA LYS A 120 5.07 -29.79 -18.00
C LYS A 120 4.55 -28.37 -17.99
N PHE A 121 5.02 -27.58 -17.02
CA PHE A 121 4.75 -26.16 -16.89
C PHE A 121 6.05 -25.36 -17.05
N ARG A 122 5.98 -24.18 -17.67
CA ARG A 122 7.11 -23.28 -17.92
C ARG A 122 6.67 -21.84 -17.67
N GLY A 123 7.59 -21.01 -17.22
CA GLY A 123 7.30 -19.61 -16.85
C GLY A 123 7.04 -19.43 -15.37
N ALA A 124 7.07 -18.17 -14.95
CA ALA A 124 6.63 -17.76 -13.62
C ALA A 124 5.10 -17.87 -13.53
N ASN A 125 4.57 -18.14 -12.33
CA ASN A 125 3.12 -18.21 -12.08
C ASN A 125 2.35 -19.18 -13.00
N ALA A 126 3.02 -20.24 -13.47
CA ALA A 126 2.43 -21.19 -14.43
C ALA A 126 2.18 -22.57 -13.81
N TRP A 127 2.50 -22.77 -12.52
CA TRP A 127 2.41 -24.06 -11.85
C TRP A 127 1.16 -24.12 -10.97
N PRO A 128 0.13 -24.92 -11.32
CA PRO A 128 -1.07 -25.05 -10.50
C PRO A 128 -0.75 -25.74 -9.16
N LEU A 129 -1.12 -25.08 -8.08
CA LEU A 129 -0.99 -25.52 -6.70
C LEU A 129 -2.38 -25.53 -6.06
N PHE A 130 -2.77 -26.65 -5.48
CA PHE A 130 -4.11 -26.84 -4.96
C PHE A 130 -4.10 -27.03 -3.45
N ARG A 131 -4.91 -26.25 -2.72
CA ARG A 131 -4.98 -26.28 -1.26
C ARG A 131 -6.42 -26.21 -0.75
N SER A 132 -6.68 -26.97 0.31
CA SER A 132 -7.90 -26.89 1.12
C SER A 132 -7.61 -26.04 2.34
N TYR A 133 -8.43 -25.02 2.59
CA TYR A 133 -8.40 -24.17 3.77
C TYR A 133 -9.57 -24.53 4.68
N LEU A 134 -9.28 -24.92 5.91
CA LEU A 134 -10.30 -25.19 6.93
C LEU A 134 -10.06 -24.28 8.13
N PRO A 135 -11.12 -23.76 8.76
CA PRO A 135 -10.99 -22.95 9.96
C PRO A 135 -10.12 -23.63 11.04
N GLY A 136 -9.14 -22.91 11.57
CA GLY A 136 -8.23 -23.41 12.61
C GLY A 136 -7.13 -24.37 12.11
N HIS A 137 -7.05 -24.62 10.81
CA HIS A 137 -6.05 -25.51 10.20
C HIS A 137 -5.14 -24.75 9.24
N ILE A 138 -3.92 -25.26 9.05
CA ILE A 138 -3.07 -24.72 7.99
C ILE A 138 -3.59 -25.18 6.61
N PRO A 139 -3.21 -24.49 5.52
CA PRO A 139 -3.52 -24.93 4.17
C PRO A 139 -2.97 -26.35 3.93
N TRP A 140 -3.82 -27.25 3.45
CA TRP A 140 -3.48 -28.67 3.32
C TRP A 140 -3.82 -29.22 1.93
N HIS A 141 -3.38 -30.45 1.64
CA HIS A 141 -3.65 -31.13 0.38
C HIS A 141 -5.14 -31.48 0.26
N LEU A 142 -5.64 -31.50 -0.97
CA LEU A 142 -7.04 -31.83 -1.26
C LEU A 142 -7.36 -33.30 -0.99
N THR A 143 -8.58 -33.55 -0.54
CA THR A 143 -9.23 -34.87 -0.64
C THR A 143 -9.76 -35.12 -2.05
N GLU A 144 -10.16 -36.36 -2.37
CA GLU A 144 -10.74 -36.70 -3.67
C GLU A 144 -12.01 -35.88 -3.96
N ALA A 145 -12.91 -35.77 -2.98
CA ALA A 145 -14.14 -34.98 -3.10
C ALA A 145 -13.86 -33.49 -3.35
N GLU A 146 -12.91 -32.90 -2.63
CA GLU A 146 -12.50 -31.51 -2.82
C GLU A 146 -11.86 -31.28 -4.19
N ALA A 147 -11.07 -32.24 -4.70
CA ALA A 147 -10.47 -32.16 -6.03
C ALA A 147 -11.54 -32.21 -7.13
N VAL A 148 -12.57 -33.05 -6.98
CA VAL A 148 -13.72 -33.08 -7.89
C VAL A 148 -14.47 -31.75 -7.86
N PHE A 149 -14.78 -31.22 -6.67
CA PHE A 149 -15.52 -29.97 -6.57
C PHE A 149 -14.73 -28.77 -7.14
N LEU A 150 -13.43 -28.66 -6.83
CA LEU A 150 -12.59 -27.59 -7.38
C LEU A 150 -12.45 -27.70 -8.90
N THR A 151 -12.50 -28.90 -9.47
CA THR A 151 -12.52 -29.11 -10.93
C THR A 151 -13.78 -28.48 -11.54
N VAL A 152 -14.95 -28.73 -10.96
CA VAL A 152 -16.23 -28.16 -11.42
C VAL A 152 -16.24 -26.64 -11.25
N ALA A 153 -15.69 -26.14 -10.15
CA ALA A 153 -15.56 -24.71 -9.91
C ALA A 153 -14.66 -24.01 -10.94
N LEU A 154 -13.51 -24.60 -11.31
CA LEU A 154 -12.64 -24.06 -12.36
C LEU A 154 -13.32 -24.04 -13.73
N GLN A 155 -14.16 -25.03 -14.04
CA GLN A 155 -14.94 -25.07 -15.28
C GLN A 155 -16.01 -23.97 -15.30
N ALA A 156 -16.75 -23.79 -14.20
CA ALA A 156 -17.74 -22.74 -14.05
C ALA A 156 -17.10 -21.33 -14.08
N ALA A 157 -15.99 -21.15 -13.36
CA ALA A 157 -15.26 -19.89 -13.32
C ALA A 157 -14.67 -19.52 -14.69
N ARG A 158 -14.25 -20.51 -15.50
CA ARG A 158 -13.82 -20.26 -16.88
C ARG A 158 -14.97 -19.76 -17.74
N ASP A 159 -16.11 -20.46 -17.74
CA ASP A 159 -17.29 -20.04 -18.52
C ASP A 159 -17.80 -18.66 -18.08
N PHE A 160 -17.77 -18.39 -16.77
CA PHE A 160 -18.08 -17.08 -16.21
C PHE A 160 -17.13 -16.01 -16.73
N ALA A 161 -15.81 -16.23 -16.64
CA ALA A 161 -14.81 -15.30 -17.15
C ALA A 161 -14.94 -15.04 -18.65
N GLU A 162 -15.17 -16.08 -19.46
CA GLU A 162 -15.40 -15.98 -20.90
C GLU A 162 -16.64 -15.11 -21.22
N LYS A 163 -17.73 -15.24 -20.44
CA LYS A 163 -18.94 -14.41 -20.61
C LYS A 163 -18.74 -12.96 -20.17
N VAL A 164 -17.96 -12.72 -19.13
CA VAL A 164 -17.65 -11.37 -18.67
C VAL A 164 -16.75 -10.65 -19.69
N ASP A 165 -15.72 -11.33 -20.19
CA ASP A 165 -14.82 -10.80 -21.22
C ASP A 165 -15.55 -10.51 -22.54
N ALA A 166 -16.50 -11.38 -22.91
CA ALA A 166 -17.36 -11.18 -24.08
C ALA A 166 -18.49 -10.15 -23.87
N GLU A 167 -18.57 -9.50 -22.71
CA GLU A 167 -19.63 -8.56 -22.31
C GLU A 167 -21.07 -9.16 -22.35
N GLU A 168 -21.18 -10.49 -22.32
CA GLU A 168 -22.47 -11.20 -22.25
C GLU A 168 -23.05 -11.22 -20.82
N LEU A 169 -22.19 -11.03 -19.82
CA LEU A 169 -22.53 -11.02 -18.41
C LEU A 169 -21.81 -9.87 -17.69
N ASP A 170 -22.58 -8.97 -17.09
CA ASP A 170 -22.06 -7.99 -16.13
C ASP A 170 -22.33 -8.50 -14.69
N PRO A 171 -21.29 -8.93 -13.95
CA PRO A 171 -21.45 -9.44 -12.59
C PRO A 171 -21.94 -8.37 -11.60
N ASN A 172 -21.76 -7.09 -11.92
CA ASN A 172 -22.16 -5.96 -11.08
C ASN A 172 -23.57 -5.45 -11.39
N SER A 173 -24.24 -6.01 -12.41
CA SER A 173 -25.58 -5.59 -12.83
C SER A 173 -26.69 -5.85 -11.79
N ARG A 174 -26.45 -6.75 -10.82
CA ARG A 174 -27.43 -7.12 -9.78
C ARG A 174 -26.81 -7.12 -8.37
N PRO A 175 -26.70 -5.95 -7.72
CA PRO A 175 -26.15 -5.85 -6.37
C PRO A 175 -26.87 -6.78 -5.38
N GLY A 176 -26.10 -7.54 -4.60
CA GLY A 176 -26.64 -8.49 -3.61
C GLY A 176 -27.08 -9.84 -4.20
N GLN A 177 -26.77 -10.10 -5.47
CA GLN A 177 -26.96 -11.40 -6.11
C GLN A 177 -25.63 -11.91 -6.70
N VAL A 178 -25.50 -13.23 -6.77
CA VAL A 178 -24.37 -13.93 -7.41
C VAL A 178 -24.90 -14.72 -8.60
N PHE A 179 -24.16 -14.70 -9.70
CA PHE A 179 -24.46 -15.55 -10.85
C PHE A 179 -23.98 -16.99 -10.57
N CYS A 180 -24.90 -17.93 -10.55
CA CYS A 180 -24.68 -19.28 -10.04
C CYS A 180 -24.79 -20.36 -11.12
N TYR A 181 -23.95 -21.38 -10.99
CA TYR A 181 -23.84 -22.55 -11.86
C TYR A 181 -24.29 -23.82 -11.13
N PHE A 182 -25.24 -24.54 -11.74
CA PHE A 182 -25.82 -25.78 -11.23
C PHE A 182 -25.51 -26.92 -12.20
N PRO A 183 -24.68 -27.91 -11.83
CA PRO A 183 -24.38 -29.06 -12.68
C PRO A 183 -25.65 -29.85 -13.05
N LYS A 184 -25.86 -30.15 -14.33
CA LYS A 184 -27.03 -30.93 -14.79
C LYS A 184 -26.93 -32.44 -14.54
N ALA A 185 -25.76 -32.95 -14.15
CA ALA A 185 -25.50 -34.37 -13.96
C ALA A 185 -24.61 -34.61 -12.72
N GLN A 186 -24.77 -35.78 -12.10
CA GLN A 186 -24.01 -36.23 -10.92
C GLN A 186 -22.65 -36.88 -11.27
N GLY A 187 -22.13 -36.62 -12.48
CA GLY A 187 -20.89 -37.20 -13.02
C GLY A 187 -19.96 -36.13 -13.61
N PRO A 188 -19.08 -36.45 -14.59
CA PRO A 188 -18.26 -35.46 -15.28
C PRO A 188 -19.15 -34.33 -15.84
N VAL A 189 -19.01 -33.14 -15.27
CA VAL A 189 -19.88 -32.01 -15.59
C VAL A 189 -19.44 -31.42 -16.93
N THR A 190 -20.32 -31.48 -17.92
CA THR A 190 -20.13 -30.84 -19.24
C THR A 190 -21.09 -29.69 -19.47
N GLU A 191 -22.16 -29.60 -18.68
CA GLU A 191 -23.21 -28.59 -18.81
C GLU A 191 -23.68 -28.09 -17.45
N PHE A 192 -23.99 -26.79 -17.41
CA PHE A 192 -24.56 -26.10 -16.27
C PHE A 192 -25.92 -25.50 -16.63
N GLU A 193 -26.84 -25.52 -15.68
CA GLU A 193 -27.92 -24.54 -15.61
C GLU A 193 -27.39 -23.29 -14.90
N THR A 194 -27.71 -22.09 -15.38
CA THR A 194 -27.23 -20.84 -14.78
C THR A 194 -28.37 -19.91 -14.41
N ARG A 195 -28.27 -19.25 -13.26
CA ARG A 195 -29.24 -18.26 -12.80
C ARG A 195 -28.65 -17.37 -11.70
N TRP A 196 -29.26 -16.21 -11.49
CA TRP A 196 -28.92 -15.33 -10.38
C TRP A 196 -29.58 -15.80 -9.09
N GLU A 197 -28.81 -15.85 -8.01
CA GLU A 197 -29.28 -16.17 -6.66
C GLU A 197 -28.91 -15.05 -5.69
N PRO A 198 -29.71 -14.77 -4.66
CA PRO A 198 -29.33 -13.80 -3.63
C PRO A 198 -28.09 -14.24 -2.85
N HIS A 199 -27.34 -13.27 -2.31
CA HIS A 199 -26.25 -13.56 -1.39
C HIS A 199 -26.73 -14.48 -0.26
N PRO A 200 -25.96 -15.53 0.10
CA PRO A 200 -26.35 -16.42 1.18
C PRO A 200 -26.34 -15.65 2.50
N ALA A 201 -27.41 -15.80 3.28
CA ALA A 201 -27.42 -15.32 4.65
C ALA A 201 -26.71 -16.34 5.55
N HIS A 202 -25.57 -15.95 6.14
CA HIS A 202 -24.96 -16.72 7.21
C HIS A 202 -25.49 -16.24 8.56
N ARG A 203 -26.00 -17.18 9.37
CA ARG A 203 -26.27 -16.95 10.79
C ARG A 203 -25.27 -17.78 11.57
N PRO A 204 -24.25 -17.17 12.19
CA PRO A 204 -23.28 -17.93 12.96
C PRO A 204 -23.98 -18.67 14.09
N GLU A 205 -23.61 -19.92 14.32
CA GLU A 205 -24.13 -20.66 15.45
C GLU A 205 -23.76 -19.94 16.76
N PRO A 206 -24.67 -19.88 17.74
CA PRO A 206 -24.34 -19.32 19.04
C PRO A 206 -23.19 -20.13 19.64
N ALA A 207 -22.26 -19.44 20.28
CA ALA A 207 -21.17 -20.11 20.97
C ALA A 207 -21.74 -21.11 22.00
N PRO A 208 -21.13 -22.30 22.16
CA PRO A 208 -21.59 -23.26 23.16
C PRO A 208 -21.60 -22.62 24.55
N PRO A 209 -22.54 -23.01 25.42
CA PRO A 209 -22.59 -22.48 26.78
C PRO A 209 -21.34 -22.87 27.56
N LEU A 210 -20.90 -21.99 28.45
CA LEU A 210 -19.75 -22.24 29.31
C LEU A 210 -20.05 -23.39 30.27
N ALA A 211 -19.25 -24.45 30.21
CA ALA A 211 -19.36 -25.60 31.11
C ALA A 211 -18.53 -25.35 32.37
N LEU A 212 -19.22 -25.29 33.52
CA LEU A 212 -18.61 -25.07 34.83
C LEU A 212 -18.95 -26.21 35.79
N ASP A 213 -17.94 -26.72 36.50
CA ASP A 213 -18.12 -27.70 37.57
C ASP A 213 -18.42 -26.99 38.89
N ALA A 214 -19.69 -27.03 39.32
CA ALA A 214 -20.15 -26.39 40.55
C ALA A 214 -19.45 -26.94 41.81
N GLY A 215 -19.12 -28.25 41.84
CA GLY A 215 -18.41 -28.86 42.97
C GLY A 215 -16.98 -28.34 43.07
N LYS A 216 -16.31 -28.19 41.92
CA LYS A 216 -14.97 -27.58 41.83
C LYS A 216 -14.99 -26.13 42.29
N LEU A 217 -15.95 -25.34 41.81
CA LEU A 217 -16.11 -23.93 42.18
C LEU A 217 -16.37 -23.73 43.67
N ALA A 218 -17.29 -24.51 44.25
CA ALA A 218 -17.57 -24.49 45.68
C ALA A 218 -16.33 -24.86 46.51
N GLY A 219 -15.55 -25.85 46.05
CA GLY A 219 -14.30 -26.25 46.68
C GLY A 219 -13.22 -25.17 46.64
N ILE A 220 -13.16 -24.35 45.58
CA ILE A 220 -12.27 -23.19 45.49
C ILE A 220 -12.69 -22.12 46.50
N LEU A 221 -13.97 -21.76 46.54
CA LEU A 221 -14.47 -20.72 47.45
C LEU A 221 -14.36 -21.11 48.92
N ALA A 222 -14.60 -22.39 49.25
CA ALA A 222 -14.48 -22.91 50.62
C ALA A 222 -13.07 -22.80 51.20
N LYS A 223 -12.03 -22.76 50.34
CA LYS A 223 -10.63 -22.59 50.78
C LYS A 223 -10.28 -21.15 51.17
N GLY A 224 -11.17 -20.18 50.95
CA GLY A 224 -10.95 -18.77 51.28
C GLY A 224 -9.76 -18.16 50.54
N PRO A 225 -9.77 -18.12 49.19
CA PRO A 225 -8.66 -17.60 48.41
C PRO A 225 -8.40 -16.12 48.72
N LYS A 226 -7.12 -15.72 48.71
CA LYS A 226 -6.72 -14.33 48.97
C LYS A 226 -7.02 -13.42 47.76
N PRO A 227 -7.21 -12.11 47.94
CA PRO A 227 -7.29 -11.18 46.82
C PRO A 227 -6.01 -11.21 45.98
N GLY A 228 -6.17 -11.37 44.67
CA GLY A 228 -5.08 -11.56 43.70
C GLY A 228 -4.89 -10.40 42.73
N GLY A 229 -5.51 -9.23 42.98
CA GLY A 229 -5.44 -8.06 42.10
C GLY A 229 -6.21 -8.23 40.79
N VAL A 230 -5.84 -7.46 39.76
CA VAL A 230 -6.48 -7.51 38.43
C VAL A 230 -5.70 -8.43 37.50
N TRP A 231 -6.41 -9.36 36.85
CA TRP A 231 -5.81 -10.28 35.88
C TRP A 231 -6.27 -9.94 34.47
N GLU A 232 -5.39 -10.17 33.50
CA GLU A 232 -5.71 -10.14 32.08
C GLU A 232 -5.66 -11.57 31.54
N ALA A 233 -6.63 -11.95 30.71
CA ALA A 233 -6.63 -13.26 30.08
C ALA A 233 -7.05 -13.17 28.61
N ASP A 234 -6.34 -13.90 27.76
CA ASP A 234 -6.59 -13.94 26.33
C ASP A 234 -6.25 -15.29 25.71
N ALA A 235 -7.00 -15.65 24.67
CA ALA A 235 -6.80 -16.86 23.90
C ALA A 235 -6.66 -16.48 22.42
N ALA A 236 -5.47 -16.68 21.85
CA ALA A 236 -5.23 -16.37 20.44
C ALA A 236 -4.43 -17.45 19.73
N CYS A 237 -4.59 -17.49 18.42
CA CYS A 237 -3.85 -18.38 17.53
C CYS A 237 -2.35 -18.10 17.59
N MET A 238 -1.55 -19.18 17.59
CA MET A 238 -0.10 -19.09 17.54
C MET A 238 0.40 -19.03 16.10
N GLN A 239 1.55 -18.40 15.87
CA GLN A 239 2.26 -18.47 14.58
C GLN A 239 3.07 -19.77 14.44
N ALA A 240 2.42 -20.90 14.69
CA ALA A 240 3.02 -22.23 14.63
C ALA A 240 1.96 -23.27 14.23
N SER A 241 2.41 -24.43 13.74
CA SER A 241 1.55 -25.58 13.47
C SER A 241 1.94 -26.78 14.31
N ILE A 242 0.95 -27.61 14.68
CA ILE A 242 1.17 -28.91 15.32
C ILE A 242 0.78 -30.03 14.34
N GLU A 243 1.63 -31.06 14.26
CA GLU A 243 1.59 -32.16 13.28
C GLU A 243 1.40 -33.55 13.93
N ASP A 244 0.63 -33.60 15.02
CA ASP A 244 0.36 -34.82 15.80
C ASP A 244 -0.81 -35.67 15.26
N ARG A 245 -1.60 -35.12 14.32
CA ARG A 245 -2.77 -35.76 13.67
C ARG A 245 -2.67 -35.68 12.14
N ASP A 246 -3.63 -36.28 11.43
CA ASP A 246 -3.60 -36.40 9.96
C ASP A 246 -3.49 -35.05 9.23
N ARG A 247 -4.23 -34.03 9.71
CA ARG A 247 -4.20 -32.66 9.20
C ARG A 247 -3.61 -31.71 10.24
N PRO A 248 -2.51 -30.99 9.94
CA PRO A 248 -1.93 -30.06 10.90
C PRO A 248 -2.87 -28.88 11.18
N TYR A 249 -2.74 -28.35 12.39
CA TYR A 249 -3.61 -27.29 12.89
C TYR A 249 -2.81 -26.15 13.50
N VAL A 250 -3.48 -24.99 13.60
CA VAL A 250 -2.97 -23.82 14.31
C VAL A 250 -3.49 -23.87 15.75
N PRO A 251 -2.63 -24.10 16.75
CA PRO A 251 -3.06 -24.11 18.14
C PRO A 251 -3.34 -22.70 18.64
N ARG A 252 -4.09 -22.60 19.74
CA ARG A 252 -4.27 -21.36 20.49
C ARG A 252 -3.43 -21.38 21.75
N SER A 253 -2.72 -20.29 22.00
CA SER A 253 -2.13 -20.01 23.30
C SER A 253 -3.16 -19.31 24.18
N VAL A 254 -3.33 -19.81 25.40
CA VAL A 254 -4.18 -19.19 26.42
C VAL A 254 -3.28 -18.71 27.52
N LEU A 255 -3.29 -17.40 27.76
CA LEU A 255 -2.48 -16.76 28.79
C LEU A 255 -3.40 -16.13 29.84
N VAL A 256 -3.02 -16.29 31.10
CA VAL A 256 -3.57 -15.58 32.25
C VAL A 256 -2.41 -14.87 32.92
N VAL A 257 -2.48 -13.54 33.00
CA VAL A 257 -1.37 -12.67 33.39
C VAL A 257 -1.85 -11.71 34.47
N HIS A 258 -1.04 -11.49 35.50
CA HIS A 258 -1.32 -10.44 36.47
C HIS A 258 -1.03 -9.09 35.83
N ARG A 259 -2.01 -8.18 35.84
CA ARG A 259 -1.97 -6.91 35.10
C ARG A 259 -0.75 -6.05 35.45
N ASP A 260 -0.53 -5.78 36.74
CA ASP A 260 0.48 -4.78 37.13
C ASP A 260 1.92 -5.33 37.16
N SER A 261 2.09 -6.63 37.46
CA SER A 261 3.40 -7.27 37.55
C SER A 261 3.84 -7.95 36.25
N HIS A 262 2.93 -8.10 35.28
CA HIS A 262 3.14 -8.84 34.03
C HIS A 262 3.57 -10.30 34.27
N PHE A 263 3.30 -10.83 35.46
CA PHE A 263 3.63 -12.21 35.80
C PHE A 263 2.61 -13.17 35.18
N ILE A 264 3.09 -14.18 34.46
CA ILE A 264 2.24 -15.21 33.86
C ILE A 264 1.75 -16.15 34.97
N LEU A 265 0.46 -16.10 35.26
CA LEU A 265 -0.20 -16.90 36.29
C LEU A 265 -0.51 -18.31 35.78
N ASN A 266 -0.89 -18.41 34.50
CA ASN A 266 -1.04 -19.69 33.82
C ASN A 266 -0.89 -19.52 32.30
N ALA A 267 -0.33 -20.53 31.64
CA ALA A 267 -0.18 -20.58 30.20
C ALA A 267 -0.44 -22.01 29.72
N ILE A 268 -1.34 -22.18 28.75
CA ILE A 268 -1.63 -23.47 28.13
C ILE A 268 -1.75 -23.32 26.62
N ILE A 269 -1.57 -24.42 25.90
CA ILE A 269 -1.79 -24.52 24.47
C ILE A 269 -2.97 -25.47 24.25
N VAL A 270 -3.92 -25.08 23.40
CA VAL A 270 -5.11 -25.86 23.09
C VAL A 270 -5.32 -25.97 21.59
N GLY A 271 -5.93 -27.06 21.13
CA GLY A 271 -6.30 -27.22 19.73
C GLY A 271 -7.56 -26.45 19.34
N PRO A 272 -7.85 -26.35 18.03
CA PRO A 272 -8.97 -25.59 17.49
C PRO A 272 -10.33 -26.10 17.97
N GLU A 273 -10.42 -27.38 18.32
CA GLU A 273 -11.65 -28.03 18.81
C GLU A 273 -12.15 -27.49 20.16
N LYS A 274 -11.27 -26.88 20.96
CA LYS A 274 -11.67 -26.31 22.25
C LYS A 274 -12.14 -24.86 22.06
N PRO A 275 -13.37 -24.52 22.46
CA PRO A 275 -13.85 -23.14 22.38
C PRO A 275 -12.98 -22.19 23.23
N PRO A 276 -12.67 -20.98 22.73
CA PRO A 276 -11.72 -20.07 23.38
C PRO A 276 -12.21 -19.62 24.77
N HIS A 277 -13.51 -19.36 24.93
CA HIS A 277 -14.10 -18.99 26.23
C HIS A 277 -14.00 -20.14 27.25
N GLN A 278 -14.19 -21.40 26.84
CA GLN A 278 -14.01 -22.55 27.72
C GLN A 278 -12.54 -22.71 28.13
N ALA A 279 -11.62 -22.58 27.17
CA ALA A 279 -10.20 -22.67 27.45
C ALA A 279 -9.70 -21.58 28.40
N LEU A 280 -10.23 -20.36 28.27
CA LEU A 280 -9.98 -19.25 29.20
C LEU A 280 -10.50 -19.55 30.60
N ALA A 281 -11.75 -19.97 30.74
CA ALA A 281 -12.33 -20.31 32.04
C ALA A 281 -11.53 -21.39 32.76
N ASP A 282 -11.20 -22.48 32.07
CA ASP A 282 -10.39 -23.58 32.63
C ASP A 282 -9.00 -23.08 33.07
N SER A 283 -8.38 -22.20 32.27
CA SER A 283 -7.07 -21.63 32.55
C SER A 283 -7.07 -20.71 33.76
N VAL A 284 -8.11 -19.87 33.90
CA VAL A 284 -8.33 -18.99 35.06
C VAL A 284 -8.58 -19.81 36.31
N LEU A 285 -9.44 -20.83 36.25
CA LEU A 285 -9.69 -21.72 37.39
C LEU A 285 -8.42 -22.42 37.85
N LYS A 286 -7.60 -22.90 36.91
CA LYS A 286 -6.30 -23.52 37.23
C LYS A 286 -5.33 -22.53 37.88
N ALA A 287 -5.31 -21.27 37.43
CA ALA A 287 -4.49 -20.22 38.05
C ALA A 287 -4.94 -19.94 39.49
N ILE A 288 -6.25 -19.84 39.73
CA ILE A 288 -6.83 -19.64 41.07
C ILE A 288 -6.44 -20.79 42.01
N GLU A 289 -6.57 -22.03 41.55
CA GLU A 289 -6.22 -23.21 42.34
C GLU A 289 -4.73 -23.29 42.67
N GLY A 290 -3.86 -22.98 41.70
CA GLY A 290 -2.41 -23.04 41.88
C GLY A 290 -1.88 -21.96 42.83
N LEU A 291 -2.47 -20.77 42.79
CA LEU A 291 -2.02 -19.61 43.58
C LEU A 291 -2.78 -19.44 44.90
N GLY A 292 -3.92 -20.13 45.08
CA GLY A 292 -4.83 -19.91 46.21
C GLY A 292 -5.35 -18.47 46.28
N SER A 293 -5.46 -17.80 45.14
CA SER A 293 -5.80 -16.38 45.04
C SER A 293 -6.88 -16.14 44.00
N LEU A 294 -7.79 -15.21 44.26
CA LEU A 294 -8.92 -14.87 43.40
C LEU A 294 -8.73 -13.45 42.82
N PRO A 295 -8.89 -13.23 41.50
CA PRO A 295 -8.81 -11.89 40.94
C PRO A 295 -9.96 -11.00 41.42
N GLU A 296 -9.68 -9.72 41.64
CA GLU A 296 -10.70 -8.70 41.89
C GLU A 296 -11.47 -8.34 40.60
N ALA A 297 -10.77 -8.41 39.46
CA ALA A 297 -11.33 -8.27 38.13
C ALA A 297 -10.53 -9.10 37.13
N LEU A 298 -11.23 -9.66 36.15
CA LEU A 298 -10.68 -10.36 34.99
C LEU A 298 -10.96 -9.53 33.73
N HIS A 299 -9.91 -8.97 33.15
CA HIS A 299 -9.96 -8.28 31.88
C HIS A 299 -9.76 -9.27 30.73
N VAL A 300 -10.64 -9.22 29.73
CA VAL A 300 -10.57 -10.06 28.53
C VAL A 300 -10.73 -9.24 27.26
N ARG A 301 -10.30 -9.78 26.12
CA ARG A 301 -10.34 -9.06 24.84
C ARG A 301 -11.77 -8.99 24.30
N GLY A 302 -12.32 -7.78 24.26
CA GLY A 302 -13.63 -7.47 23.71
C GLY A 302 -14.84 -7.91 24.55
N ASP A 303 -15.95 -7.21 24.35
CA ASP A 303 -17.17 -7.40 25.15
C ASP A 303 -17.86 -8.75 24.89
N LYS A 304 -17.71 -9.29 23.67
CA LYS A 304 -18.24 -10.61 23.32
C LYS A 304 -17.64 -11.71 24.20
N MET A 305 -16.33 -11.66 24.46
CA MET A 305 -15.66 -12.64 25.31
C MET A 305 -16.08 -12.46 26.78
N ALA A 306 -16.18 -11.21 27.25
CA ALA A 306 -16.65 -10.91 28.60
C ALA A 306 -18.07 -11.47 28.84
N ALA A 307 -18.96 -11.32 27.86
CA ALA A 307 -20.31 -11.88 27.93
C ALA A 307 -20.31 -13.42 28.01
N LEU A 308 -19.46 -14.10 27.23
CA LEU A 308 -19.34 -15.56 27.27
C LEU A 308 -18.79 -16.09 28.60
N LEU A 309 -17.94 -15.30 29.27
CA LEU A 309 -17.37 -15.64 30.57
C LEU A 309 -18.21 -15.17 31.76
N ALA A 310 -19.28 -14.39 31.55
CA ALA A 310 -20.12 -13.87 32.63
C ALA A 310 -20.63 -14.94 33.63
N PRO A 311 -20.98 -16.18 33.23
CA PRO A 311 -21.34 -17.22 34.19
C PRO A 311 -20.22 -17.53 35.20
N LEU A 312 -18.96 -17.54 34.76
CA LEU A 312 -17.80 -17.73 35.64
C LEU A 312 -17.69 -16.59 36.66
N GLY A 313 -17.89 -15.35 36.21
CA GLY A 313 -17.85 -14.16 37.06
C GLY A 313 -18.91 -14.21 38.15
N LYS A 314 -20.11 -14.67 37.80
CA LYS A 314 -21.21 -14.87 38.74
C LYS A 314 -20.90 -15.92 39.80
N GLU A 315 -20.43 -17.10 39.39
CA GLU A 315 -20.12 -18.20 40.33
C GLU A 315 -18.97 -17.87 41.27
N LEU A 316 -17.94 -17.16 40.78
CA LEU A 316 -16.77 -16.78 41.58
C LEU A 316 -16.90 -15.42 42.28
N CYS A 317 -18.00 -14.68 42.04
CA CYS A 317 -18.18 -13.31 42.51
C CYS A 317 -17.05 -12.35 42.09
N ILE A 318 -16.55 -12.48 40.86
CA ILE A 318 -15.51 -11.62 40.28
C ILE A 318 -16.08 -10.76 39.15
N ARG A 319 -15.52 -9.56 38.97
CA ARG A 319 -15.87 -8.70 37.83
C ARG A 319 -15.18 -9.21 36.56
N ILE A 320 -15.91 -9.27 35.46
CA ILE A 320 -15.36 -9.61 34.15
C ILE A 320 -15.61 -8.43 33.22
N GLU A 321 -14.55 -7.88 32.65
CA GLU A 321 -14.61 -6.66 31.85
C GLU A 321 -13.97 -6.87 30.47
N GLY A 322 -14.70 -6.50 29.41
CA GLY A 322 -14.16 -6.42 28.06
C GLY A 322 -13.24 -5.21 27.93
N LYS A 323 -12.05 -5.41 27.35
CA LYS A 323 -11.10 -4.35 27.01
C LYS A 323 -10.74 -4.44 25.53
N GLY A 324 -10.55 -3.30 24.88
CA GLY A 324 -10.07 -3.24 23.50
C GLY A 324 -8.61 -3.70 23.36
N ARG A 325 -7.83 -3.61 24.44
CA ARG A 325 -6.41 -3.96 24.49
C ARG A 325 -6.04 -4.50 25.89
N LEU A 326 -5.16 -5.49 25.92
CA LEU A 326 -4.66 -6.17 27.13
C LEU A 326 -3.13 -6.03 27.18
N ASP A 327 -2.63 -4.98 27.84
CA ASP A 327 -1.21 -4.60 27.79
C ASP A 327 -0.29 -5.67 28.36
N ALA A 328 -0.65 -6.28 29.50
CA ALA A 328 0.16 -7.27 30.17
C ALA A 328 0.26 -8.56 29.36
N VAL A 329 -0.85 -9.00 28.76
CA VAL A 329 -0.86 -10.15 27.85
C VAL A 329 -0.01 -9.89 26.61
N LEU A 330 -0.15 -8.72 25.98
CA LEU A 330 0.60 -8.36 24.77
C LEU A 330 2.11 -8.31 25.02
N ASP A 331 2.52 -7.75 26.17
CA ASP A 331 3.92 -7.71 26.56
C ASP A 331 4.48 -9.13 26.77
N CYS A 332 3.74 -10.01 27.47
CA CYS A 332 4.14 -11.40 27.65
C CYS A 332 4.25 -12.16 26.32
N ARG A 333 3.28 -11.98 25.40
CA ARG A 333 3.32 -12.61 24.06
C ARG A 333 4.52 -12.14 23.27
N ARG A 334 4.80 -10.84 23.24
CA ARG A 334 5.95 -10.28 22.51
C ARG A 334 7.28 -10.87 22.99
N GLU A 335 7.46 -11.05 24.30
CA GLU A 335 8.67 -11.68 24.84
C GLU A 335 8.71 -13.19 24.54
N MET A 336 7.57 -13.87 24.58
CA MET A 336 7.47 -15.29 24.19
C MET A 336 7.79 -15.48 22.71
N ASP A 337 7.28 -14.62 21.83
CA ASP A 337 7.57 -14.63 20.39
C ASP A 337 9.04 -14.35 20.13
N LYS A 338 9.64 -13.34 20.78
CA LYS A 338 11.09 -13.07 20.70
C LYS A 338 11.93 -14.29 21.13
N PHE A 339 11.52 -14.99 22.19
CA PHE A 339 12.21 -16.20 22.64
C PHE A 339 12.09 -17.33 21.62
N MET A 340 10.88 -17.56 21.09
CA MET A 340 10.58 -18.58 20.08
C MET A 340 11.21 -18.26 18.70
N SER A 341 11.47 -16.98 18.42
CA SER A 341 12.05 -16.49 17.18
C SER A 341 13.57 -16.36 17.21
N ARG A 342 14.26 -16.67 18.33
CA ARG A 342 15.73 -16.77 18.42
C ARG A 342 16.24 -17.92 17.54
N GLY A 343 16.26 -17.68 16.23
CA GLY A 343 16.55 -18.64 15.17
C GLY A 343 15.89 -18.31 13.81
N ARG A 344 14.92 -17.39 13.74
CA ARG A 344 14.31 -16.93 12.48
C ARG A 344 14.47 -15.42 12.31
N ARG A 345 14.88 -15.02 11.10
CA ARG A 345 15.09 -13.63 10.69
C ARG A 345 13.78 -12.85 10.87
N ALA A 346 13.80 -11.73 11.60
CA ALA A 346 12.64 -10.86 11.78
C ALA A 346 12.08 -10.42 10.42
N GLN A 347 10.76 -10.48 10.25
CA GLN A 347 10.11 -9.86 9.10
C GLN A 347 10.20 -8.32 9.23
N PRO A 348 10.38 -7.60 8.12
CA PRO A 348 10.42 -6.14 8.13
C PRO A 348 9.06 -5.56 8.55
N GLU A 349 9.07 -4.48 9.32
CA GLU A 349 7.87 -3.70 9.62
C GLU A 349 7.19 -3.24 8.32
N PRO A 350 5.84 -3.18 8.28
CA PRO A 350 5.13 -2.69 7.12
C PRO A 350 5.54 -1.24 6.83
N PRO A 351 5.74 -0.86 5.55
CA PRO A 351 6.14 0.49 5.20
C PRO A 351 5.09 1.51 5.69
N PRO A 352 5.51 2.74 6.05
CA PRO A 352 4.58 3.78 6.47
C PRO A 352 3.55 4.07 5.35
N LYS A 353 2.31 4.35 5.76
CA LYS A 353 1.20 4.65 4.85
C LYS A 353 1.58 5.77 3.88
N ARG A 354 1.53 5.50 2.57
CA ARG A 354 1.84 6.47 1.51
C ARG A 354 0.67 7.45 1.41
N PHE A 355 0.81 8.64 1.98
CA PHE A 355 -0.17 9.71 1.81
C PHE A 355 0.04 10.40 0.45
N ASP A 356 -0.94 10.26 -0.45
CA ASP A 356 -0.92 10.95 -1.73
C ASP A 356 -1.46 12.38 -1.57
N ARG A 357 -0.60 13.38 -1.80
CA ARG A 357 -0.98 14.79 -1.63
C ARG A 357 -2.06 15.23 -2.61
N ARG A 358 -2.27 14.52 -3.73
CA ARG A 358 -3.35 14.81 -4.69
C ARG A 358 -4.74 14.61 -4.08
N ALA A 359 -4.88 13.77 -3.06
CA ALA A 359 -6.12 13.64 -2.32
C ALA A 359 -6.57 14.97 -1.67
N MET A 360 -5.63 15.85 -1.31
CA MET A 360 -5.95 17.17 -0.75
C MET A 360 -6.61 18.11 -1.77
N GLU A 361 -6.46 17.85 -3.07
CA GLU A 361 -7.10 18.65 -4.12
C GLU A 361 -8.63 18.49 -4.11
N LYS A 362 -9.16 17.37 -3.60
CA LYS A 362 -10.59 17.14 -3.38
C LYS A 362 -11.23 18.25 -2.54
N VAL A 363 -10.59 18.63 -1.43
CA VAL A 363 -11.07 19.72 -0.56
C VAL A 363 -11.08 21.06 -1.29
N THR A 364 -10.04 21.31 -2.11
CA THR A 364 -9.94 22.55 -2.89
C THR A 364 -11.00 22.60 -3.99
N PHE A 365 -11.27 21.47 -4.64
CA PHE A 365 -12.33 21.31 -5.63
C PHE A 365 -13.71 21.55 -5.00
N ASN A 366 -14.01 20.87 -3.89
CA ASN A 366 -15.28 21.02 -3.15
C ASN A 366 -15.50 22.46 -2.68
N LEU A 367 -14.44 23.11 -2.19
CA LEU A 367 -14.49 24.51 -1.79
C LEU A 367 -14.79 25.42 -2.99
N SER A 368 -14.08 25.25 -4.10
CA SER A 368 -14.29 26.05 -5.31
C SER A 368 -15.74 25.93 -5.81
N ARG A 369 -16.32 24.73 -5.71
CA ARG A 369 -17.72 24.45 -6.06
C ARG A 369 -18.74 25.11 -5.14
N LYS A 370 -18.43 25.25 -3.86
CA LYS A 370 -19.31 25.93 -2.89
C LYS A 370 -19.23 27.46 -3.00
N LEU A 371 -18.08 27.98 -3.41
CA LEU A 371 -17.87 29.42 -3.60
C LEU A 371 -18.39 29.92 -4.96
N GLU A 372 -18.64 29.02 -5.91
CA GLU A 372 -19.15 29.38 -7.24
C GLU A 372 -20.50 30.11 -7.14
N GLY A 373 -20.55 31.35 -7.64
CA GLY A 373 -21.77 32.18 -7.61
C GLY A 373 -22.04 32.89 -6.27
N HIS A 374 -21.15 32.77 -5.27
CA HIS A 374 -21.25 33.52 -4.02
C HIS A 374 -20.43 34.81 -4.09
N GLU A 375 -21.09 35.95 -3.84
CA GLU A 375 -20.43 37.24 -3.64
C GLU A 375 -20.39 37.58 -2.14
N PHE A 376 -19.21 37.89 -1.61
CA PHE A 376 -19.04 38.30 -0.22
C PHE A 376 -18.90 39.82 -0.14
N GLY A 377 -19.66 40.47 0.74
CA GLY A 377 -19.61 41.91 0.97
C GLY A 377 -18.41 42.36 1.81
N SER A 378 -17.71 41.43 2.49
CA SER A 378 -16.49 41.73 3.23
C SER A 378 -15.60 40.49 3.49
N PRO A 379 -14.29 40.67 3.76
CA PRO A 379 -13.42 39.56 4.18
C PRO A 379 -13.87 38.87 5.47
N ALA A 380 -14.53 39.60 6.39
CA ALA A 380 -15.06 39.04 7.62
C ALA A 380 -16.25 38.10 7.39
N GLU A 381 -17.06 38.39 6.37
CA GLU A 381 -18.16 37.53 5.92
C GLU A 381 -17.62 36.26 5.25
N ALA A 382 -16.66 36.41 4.34
CA ALA A 382 -16.00 35.27 3.69
C ALA A 382 -15.35 34.33 4.72
N ASN A 383 -14.59 34.86 5.68
CA ASN A 383 -13.95 34.06 6.73
C ASN A 383 -14.97 33.34 7.63
N ARG A 384 -16.13 33.94 7.90
CA ARG A 384 -17.19 33.31 8.69
C ARG A 384 -17.81 32.15 7.92
N TYR A 385 -18.13 32.36 6.65
CA TYR A 385 -18.67 31.34 5.77
C TYR A 385 -17.70 30.16 5.60
N LEU A 386 -16.40 30.43 5.38
CA LEU A 386 -15.37 29.39 5.31
C LEU A 386 -15.25 28.59 6.61
N LYS A 387 -15.37 29.25 7.77
CA LYS A 387 -15.35 28.59 9.07
C LYS A 387 -16.56 27.68 9.26
N GLU A 388 -17.76 28.16 8.92
CA GLU A 388 -19.00 27.38 8.99
C GLU A 388 -18.93 26.12 8.09
N LEU A 389 -18.46 26.26 6.85
CA LEU A 389 -18.27 25.14 5.92
C LEU A 389 -17.27 24.09 6.43
N ASN A 390 -16.21 24.53 7.11
CA ASN A 390 -15.23 23.61 7.68
C ASN A 390 -15.77 22.89 8.93
N GLU A 391 -16.55 23.57 9.75
CA GLU A 391 -17.18 23.01 10.97
C GLU A 391 -18.34 22.07 10.66
N SER A 392 -19.12 22.33 9.59
CA SER A 392 -20.23 21.45 9.18
C SER A 392 -19.77 20.13 8.55
N GLY A 393 -18.50 20.04 8.15
CA GLY A 393 -17.94 18.87 7.48
C GLY A 393 -18.31 18.76 6.00
N GLU A 394 -19.07 19.71 5.45
CA GLU A 394 -19.55 19.72 4.06
C GLU A 394 -18.42 19.71 3.02
N LEU A 395 -17.21 20.15 3.39
CA LEU A 395 -16.05 20.12 2.49
C LEU A 395 -15.48 18.70 2.27
N LYS A 396 -15.87 17.72 3.09
CA LYS A 396 -15.41 16.32 2.96
C LYS A 396 -16.18 15.53 1.91
N GLU A 397 -17.45 15.88 1.68
CA GLU A 397 -18.30 15.21 0.70
C GLU A 397 -18.16 15.87 -0.68
N SER A 398 -17.87 15.06 -1.69
CA SER A 398 -17.82 15.58 -3.07
C SER A 398 -19.24 15.91 -3.55
N PRO A 399 -19.45 17.08 -4.17
CA PRO A 399 -20.75 17.41 -4.75
C PRO A 399 -21.10 16.44 -5.89
N ALA A 400 -22.39 16.30 -6.18
CA ALA A 400 -22.84 15.53 -7.33
C ALA A 400 -22.15 16.04 -8.63
N PRO A 401 -21.55 15.14 -9.43
CA PRO A 401 -20.78 15.54 -10.60
C PRO A 401 -21.70 16.14 -11.67
N ARG A 402 -21.27 17.26 -12.30
CA ARG A 402 -22.00 17.90 -13.40
C ARG A 402 -21.67 17.30 -14.77
N SER A 403 -20.61 16.50 -14.87
CA SER A 403 -20.17 15.89 -16.12
C SER A 403 -19.55 14.52 -15.88
N ALA A 404 -19.43 13.72 -16.94
CA ALA A 404 -18.70 12.44 -16.89
C ALA A 404 -17.24 12.65 -16.46
N LEU A 405 -16.62 13.76 -16.87
CA LEU A 405 -15.25 14.09 -16.47
C LEU A 405 -15.15 14.41 -14.96
N GLU A 406 -16.10 15.18 -14.40
CA GLU A 406 -16.15 15.42 -12.96
C GLU A 406 -16.38 14.11 -12.18
N ALA A 407 -17.25 13.22 -12.68
CA ALA A 407 -17.47 11.91 -12.08
C ALA A 407 -16.20 11.05 -12.07
N ALA A 408 -15.48 11.02 -13.21
CA ALA A 408 -14.19 10.34 -13.32
C ALA A 408 -13.13 10.94 -12.39
N GLN A 409 -13.05 12.27 -12.30
CA GLN A 409 -12.08 12.94 -11.43
C GLN A 409 -12.40 12.75 -9.94
N ASN A 410 -13.67 12.71 -9.54
CA ASN A 410 -14.07 12.36 -8.17
C ASN A 410 -13.59 10.96 -7.79
N LEU A 411 -13.74 9.98 -8.69
CA LEU A 411 -13.21 8.64 -8.50
C LEU A 411 -11.68 8.63 -8.40
N MET A 412 -10.98 9.52 -9.12
CA MET A 412 -9.53 9.68 -8.96
C MET A 412 -9.13 10.24 -7.60
N TYR A 413 -9.90 11.15 -7.01
CA TYR A 413 -9.62 11.60 -5.64
C TYR A 413 -9.76 10.47 -4.62
N GLU A 414 -10.76 9.61 -4.77
CA GLU A 414 -10.89 8.37 -3.97
C GLU A 414 -9.70 7.43 -4.21
N ALA A 415 -9.27 7.28 -5.47
CA ALA A 415 -8.08 6.51 -5.81
C ALA A 415 -6.81 7.07 -5.15
N PHE A 416 -6.69 8.38 -4.96
CA PHE A 416 -5.54 8.98 -4.28
C PHE A 416 -5.58 8.79 -2.75
N GLU A 417 -6.79 8.70 -2.16
CA GLU A 417 -6.97 8.36 -0.74
C GLU A 417 -6.67 6.88 -0.46
N GLU A 418 -6.82 6.03 -1.47
CA GLU A 418 -6.57 4.59 -1.41
C GLU A 418 -5.07 4.25 -1.31
N HIS A 419 -4.77 3.25 -0.48
CA HIS A 419 -3.42 2.85 -0.11
C HIS A 419 -2.92 1.64 -0.91
N LEU A 420 -3.83 0.82 -1.43
CA LEU A 420 -3.49 -0.40 -2.14
C LEU A 420 -3.32 -0.12 -3.65
N PRO A 421 -2.11 -0.29 -4.25
CA PRO A 421 -1.84 0.07 -5.64
C PRO A 421 -2.85 -0.42 -6.68
N HIS A 422 -3.34 -1.65 -6.55
CA HIS A 422 -4.34 -2.21 -7.46
C HIS A 422 -5.69 -1.52 -7.41
N ARG A 423 -6.20 -1.15 -6.23
CA ARG A 423 -7.48 -0.43 -6.11
C ARG A 423 -7.37 0.94 -6.76
N ARG A 424 -6.20 1.56 -6.64
CA ARG A 424 -5.87 2.80 -7.36
C ARG A 424 -5.92 2.60 -8.88
N VAL A 425 -5.28 1.54 -9.38
CA VAL A 425 -5.28 1.17 -10.80
C VAL A 425 -6.69 0.83 -11.31
N GLY A 426 -7.46 0.03 -10.57
CA GLY A 426 -8.84 -0.32 -10.88
C GLY A 426 -9.74 0.91 -10.92
N ALA A 427 -9.60 1.80 -9.94
CA ALA A 427 -10.30 3.09 -9.94
C ALA A 427 -9.93 3.95 -11.15
N ALA A 428 -8.64 4.01 -11.53
CA ALA A 428 -8.21 4.73 -12.72
C ALA A 428 -8.77 4.12 -14.02
N ARG A 429 -8.80 2.79 -14.15
CA ARG A 429 -9.43 2.11 -15.30
C ARG A 429 -10.93 2.40 -15.37
N ARG A 430 -11.63 2.36 -14.24
CA ARG A 430 -13.06 2.75 -14.17
C ARG A 430 -13.27 4.22 -14.51
N ALA A 431 -12.40 5.12 -14.04
CA ALA A 431 -12.45 6.55 -14.36
C ALA A 431 -12.34 6.77 -15.88
N LEU A 432 -11.47 6.03 -16.58
CA LEU A 432 -11.35 6.09 -18.04
C LEU A 432 -12.57 5.51 -18.78
N LYS A 433 -13.25 4.50 -18.21
CA LYS A 433 -14.52 4.00 -18.74
C LYS A 433 -15.62 5.06 -18.63
N ILE A 434 -15.62 5.86 -17.56
CA ILE A 434 -16.57 6.97 -17.36
C ILE A 434 -16.24 8.14 -18.28
N SER A 435 -14.98 8.55 -18.34
CA SER A 435 -14.51 9.62 -19.22
C SER A 435 -13.10 9.34 -19.74
N PRO A 436 -12.90 9.20 -21.06
CA PRO A 436 -11.58 9.04 -21.66
C PRO A 436 -10.72 10.31 -21.56
N ASP A 437 -11.30 11.42 -21.09
CA ASP A 437 -10.62 12.70 -20.93
C ASP A 437 -10.10 12.92 -19.48
N CYS A 438 -10.15 11.89 -18.63
CA CYS A 438 -9.58 11.95 -17.28
C CYS A 438 -8.05 11.80 -17.29
N ALA A 439 -7.34 12.93 -17.35
CA ALA A 439 -5.88 12.96 -17.40
C ALA A 439 -5.21 12.30 -16.18
N ASP A 440 -5.76 12.48 -14.97
CA ASP A 440 -5.19 11.89 -13.76
C ASP A 440 -5.27 10.36 -13.73
N ALA A 441 -6.26 9.77 -14.40
CA ALA A 441 -6.31 8.31 -14.54
C ALA A 441 -5.14 7.79 -15.36
N TYR A 442 -4.77 8.47 -16.45
CA TYR A 442 -3.55 8.12 -17.21
C TYR A 442 -2.28 8.35 -16.40
N ASN A 443 -2.21 9.44 -15.62
CA ASN A 443 -1.06 9.71 -14.74
C ASN A 443 -0.88 8.58 -13.73
N LEU A 444 -1.94 8.16 -13.05
CA LEU A 444 -1.90 7.09 -12.07
C LEU A 444 -1.50 5.75 -12.71
N LEU A 445 -2.07 5.42 -13.87
CA LEU A 445 -1.68 4.21 -14.60
C LEU A 445 -0.21 4.24 -15.01
N ALA A 446 0.31 5.38 -15.47
CA ALA A 446 1.72 5.51 -15.82
C ALA A 446 2.64 5.31 -14.59
N GLU A 447 2.23 5.81 -13.42
CA GLU A 447 2.98 5.67 -12.17
C GLU A 447 2.97 4.23 -11.63
N GLU A 448 1.84 3.54 -11.71
CA GLU A 448 1.62 2.27 -11.01
C GLU A 448 1.77 1.03 -11.91
N THR A 449 1.62 1.16 -13.24
CA THR A 449 1.62 0.00 -14.16
C THR A 449 2.74 -0.01 -15.20
N ALA A 450 3.43 1.10 -15.45
CA ALA A 450 4.43 1.14 -16.51
C ALA A 450 5.71 0.37 -16.09
N ALA A 451 6.10 -0.63 -16.90
CA ALA A 451 7.32 -1.40 -16.69
C ALA A 451 8.56 -0.74 -17.33
N SER A 452 8.36 0.26 -18.19
CA SER A 452 9.42 0.97 -18.91
C SER A 452 9.12 2.46 -19.10
N ALA A 453 10.16 3.25 -19.36
CA ALA A 453 10.02 4.67 -19.70
C ALA A 453 9.19 4.89 -20.98
N GLU A 454 9.21 3.94 -21.93
CA GLU A 454 8.40 4.03 -23.15
C GLU A 454 6.90 3.85 -22.87
N GLU A 455 6.54 2.88 -22.04
CA GLU A 455 5.15 2.67 -21.60
C GLU A 455 4.65 3.87 -20.80
N ALA A 456 5.48 4.36 -19.87
CA ALA A 456 5.18 5.56 -19.08
C ALA A 456 4.94 6.78 -19.99
N ARG A 457 5.86 7.05 -20.93
CA ARG A 457 5.71 8.13 -21.93
C ARG A 457 4.39 8.00 -22.70
N ASN A 458 4.02 6.79 -23.13
CA ASN A 458 2.79 6.58 -23.90
C ASN A 458 1.54 6.90 -23.08
N LEU A 459 1.52 6.54 -21.79
CA LEU A 459 0.41 6.86 -20.89
C LEU A 459 0.36 8.35 -20.55
N TYR A 460 1.49 8.98 -20.21
CA TYR A 460 1.53 10.43 -19.96
C TYR A 460 1.13 11.24 -21.19
N ARG A 461 1.52 10.82 -22.40
CA ARG A 461 1.06 11.44 -23.66
C ARG A 461 -0.47 11.39 -23.77
N LYS A 462 -1.09 10.24 -23.49
CA LYS A 462 -2.56 10.13 -23.44
C LYS A 462 -3.16 11.04 -22.38
N GLY A 463 -2.53 11.19 -21.22
CA GLY A 463 -2.94 12.13 -20.18
C GLY A 463 -2.88 13.60 -20.62
N VAL A 464 -1.83 14.00 -21.34
CA VAL A 464 -1.70 15.35 -21.93
C VAL A 464 -2.80 15.58 -22.98
N GLU A 465 -3.00 14.63 -23.90
CA GLU A 465 -4.03 14.73 -24.94
C GLU A 465 -5.45 14.77 -24.35
N ALA A 466 -5.71 13.98 -23.29
CA ALA A 466 -6.95 14.00 -22.53
C ALA A 466 -7.21 15.38 -21.89
N GLY A 467 -6.19 15.95 -21.24
CA GLY A 467 -6.29 17.29 -20.67
C GLY A 467 -6.52 18.39 -21.71
N GLU A 468 -5.89 18.29 -22.89
CA GLU A 468 -6.11 19.24 -24.00
C GLU A 468 -7.53 19.20 -24.54
N ARG A 469 -8.13 18.01 -24.68
CA ARG A 469 -9.54 17.86 -25.06
C ARG A 469 -10.48 18.35 -23.98
N ALA A 470 -10.21 18.01 -22.72
CA ALA A 470 -11.02 18.40 -21.57
C ALA A 470 -11.11 19.91 -21.36
N LEU A 471 -9.98 20.61 -21.43
CA LEU A 471 -9.90 22.06 -21.18
C LEU A 471 -10.31 22.85 -22.43
N GLY A 472 -9.93 22.39 -23.61
CA GLY A 472 -10.23 23.07 -24.87
C GLY A 472 -9.40 24.33 -25.12
N ARG A 473 -9.26 24.71 -26.40
CA ARG A 473 -8.35 25.77 -26.84
C ARG A 473 -8.61 27.14 -26.20
N GLU A 474 -9.87 27.55 -26.12
CA GLU A 474 -10.26 28.86 -25.58
C GLU A 474 -9.87 29.00 -24.10
N PHE A 475 -9.94 27.90 -23.34
CA PHE A 475 -9.55 27.89 -21.93
C PHE A 475 -8.05 28.13 -21.78
N PHE A 476 -7.22 27.51 -22.63
CA PHE A 476 -5.77 27.74 -22.65
C PHE A 476 -5.44 29.21 -22.96
N GLU A 477 -6.11 29.79 -23.94
CA GLU A 477 -5.88 31.19 -24.35
C GLU A 477 -6.25 32.19 -23.24
N LYS A 478 -7.35 31.93 -22.52
CA LYS A 478 -7.83 32.82 -21.43
C LYS A 478 -7.06 32.67 -20.12
N ASN A 479 -6.59 31.47 -19.81
CA ASN A 479 -6.08 31.15 -18.47
C ASN A 479 -4.56 30.93 -18.42
N ALA A 480 -3.85 30.99 -19.55
CA ALA A 480 -2.38 30.90 -19.56
C ALA A 480 -1.79 31.95 -18.62
N GLY A 481 -0.86 31.53 -17.75
CA GLY A 481 -0.33 32.35 -16.67
C GLY A 481 -0.89 31.99 -15.29
N HIS A 482 -2.05 31.33 -15.24
CA HIS A 482 -2.80 31.10 -14.00
C HIS A 482 -3.17 29.63 -13.76
N PHE A 483 -2.63 28.70 -14.56
CA PHE A 483 -3.05 27.29 -14.55
C PHE A 483 -3.04 26.68 -13.15
N TRP A 484 -1.99 26.88 -12.34
CA TRP A 484 -1.93 26.22 -11.03
C TRP A 484 -3.03 26.64 -10.03
N GLY A 485 -3.53 27.87 -10.15
CA GLY A 485 -4.66 28.35 -9.35
C GLY A 485 -5.98 27.65 -9.71
N LEU A 486 -6.07 27.09 -10.91
CA LEU A 486 -7.22 26.42 -11.48
C LEU A 486 -7.06 24.89 -11.33
N VAL A 487 -7.81 24.31 -10.39
CA VAL A 487 -7.66 22.90 -9.99
C VAL A 487 -7.86 21.95 -11.17
N GLU A 488 -8.70 22.33 -12.13
CA GLU A 488 -9.07 21.53 -13.31
C GLU A 488 -7.89 21.36 -14.27
N THR A 489 -6.88 22.25 -14.22
CA THR A 489 -5.70 22.18 -15.09
C THR A 489 -4.56 21.34 -14.50
N ARG A 490 -4.61 21.05 -13.19
CA ARG A 490 -3.51 20.35 -12.50
C ARG A 490 -3.27 18.93 -13.00
N PRO A 491 -4.31 18.12 -13.33
CA PRO A 491 -4.10 16.81 -13.96
C PRO A 491 -3.29 16.90 -15.27
N TYR A 492 -3.58 17.90 -16.10
CA TYR A 492 -2.85 18.18 -17.34
C TYR A 492 -1.40 18.58 -17.06
N MET A 493 -1.17 19.50 -16.12
CA MET A 493 0.16 19.99 -15.78
C MET A 493 1.04 18.87 -15.18
N ARG A 494 0.46 17.95 -14.41
CA ARG A 494 1.14 16.72 -13.94
C ARG A 494 1.54 15.82 -15.11
N ALA A 495 0.59 15.53 -16.01
CA ALA A 495 0.86 14.69 -17.18
C ALA A 495 1.99 15.26 -18.03
N LYS A 496 2.03 16.58 -18.20
CA LYS A 496 3.05 17.28 -19.00
C LYS A 496 4.44 17.23 -18.37
N ALA A 497 4.54 17.37 -17.04
CA ALA A 497 5.80 17.25 -16.31
C ALA A 497 6.41 15.85 -16.46
N GLU A 498 5.59 14.83 -16.23
CA GLU A 498 6.04 13.44 -16.26
C GLU A 498 6.32 12.97 -17.70
N LEU A 499 5.54 13.43 -18.68
CA LEU A 499 5.85 13.22 -20.10
C LEU A 499 7.24 13.78 -20.45
N ALA A 500 7.54 15.01 -20.04
CA ALA A 500 8.85 15.62 -20.28
C ALA A 500 9.99 14.82 -19.64
N ARG A 501 9.78 14.32 -18.42
CA ARG A 501 10.75 13.45 -17.73
C ARG A 501 10.97 12.13 -18.48
N SER A 502 9.90 11.45 -18.90
CA SER A 502 10.04 10.20 -19.67
C SER A 502 10.70 10.42 -21.03
N LEU A 503 10.41 11.54 -21.72
CA LEU A 503 11.09 11.91 -22.97
C LEU A 503 12.59 12.13 -22.76
N TRP A 504 12.96 12.82 -21.67
CA TRP A 504 14.36 13.02 -21.29
C TRP A 504 15.09 11.68 -21.06
N GLU A 505 14.48 10.77 -20.30
CA GLU A 505 15.04 9.43 -20.04
C GLU A 505 15.23 8.60 -21.31
N LEU A 506 14.38 8.81 -22.31
CA LEU A 506 14.45 8.16 -23.63
C LEU A 506 15.41 8.87 -24.62
N GLY A 507 16.03 9.98 -24.21
CA GLY A 507 16.98 10.74 -25.02
C GLY A 507 16.37 11.78 -25.97
N ASP A 508 15.04 11.95 -25.97
CA ASP A 508 14.37 13.01 -26.75
C ASP A 508 14.38 14.33 -25.97
N HIS A 509 15.58 14.89 -25.85
CA HIS A 509 15.83 16.05 -24.99
C HIS A 509 15.11 17.33 -25.47
N GLU A 510 15.04 17.59 -26.78
CA GLU A 510 14.43 18.83 -27.28
C GLU A 510 12.91 18.86 -27.04
N SER A 511 12.22 17.74 -27.23
CA SER A 511 10.80 17.63 -26.89
C SER A 511 10.57 17.85 -25.40
N ALA A 512 11.40 17.23 -24.54
CA ALA A 512 11.33 17.42 -23.09
C ALA A 512 11.49 18.90 -22.68
N LEU A 513 12.51 19.59 -23.22
CA LEU A 513 12.71 21.03 -22.99
C LEU A 513 11.51 21.85 -23.46
N GLY A 514 10.92 21.51 -24.61
CA GLY A 514 9.71 22.15 -25.14
C GLY A 514 8.53 22.06 -24.16
N HIS A 515 8.31 20.89 -23.56
CA HIS A 515 7.26 20.69 -22.56
C HIS A 515 7.49 21.52 -21.29
N TRP A 516 8.71 21.53 -20.72
CA TRP A 516 9.00 22.34 -19.55
C TRP A 516 8.87 23.84 -19.82
N ARG A 517 9.34 24.34 -20.97
CA ARG A 517 9.15 25.75 -21.36
C ARG A 517 7.67 26.12 -21.45
N GLU A 518 6.86 25.26 -22.05
CA GLU A 518 5.42 25.47 -22.14
C GLU A 518 4.76 25.46 -20.75
N MET A 519 5.20 24.59 -19.84
CA MET A 519 4.73 24.62 -18.45
C MET A 519 5.02 25.94 -17.75
N LEU A 520 6.22 26.53 -17.96
CA LEU A 520 6.56 27.84 -17.41
C LEU A 520 5.75 28.99 -18.07
N ARG A 521 5.33 28.85 -19.33
CA ARG A 521 4.40 29.79 -19.96
C ARG A 521 3.00 29.70 -19.35
N LEU A 522 2.52 28.50 -19.09
CA LEU A 522 1.19 28.24 -18.51
C LEU A 522 1.13 28.57 -17.02
N ASN A 523 2.23 28.37 -16.31
CA ASN A 523 2.41 28.73 -14.90
C ASN A 523 3.77 29.42 -14.65
N PRO A 524 3.87 30.74 -14.84
CA PRO A 524 5.09 31.51 -14.62
C PRO A 524 5.54 31.61 -13.16
N ASN A 525 4.66 31.32 -12.20
CA ASN A 525 5.01 31.21 -10.77
C ASN A 525 5.63 29.85 -10.42
N ASP A 526 5.56 28.90 -11.35
CA ASP A 526 6.21 27.59 -11.31
C ASP A 526 6.11 26.88 -9.95
N ASN A 527 4.87 26.64 -9.53
CA ASN A 527 4.56 25.93 -8.29
C ASN A 527 5.05 24.48 -8.27
N GLN A 528 5.36 23.90 -9.45
CA GLN A 528 5.88 22.53 -9.59
C GLN A 528 7.41 22.48 -9.62
N GLY A 529 8.11 23.62 -9.64
CA GLY A 529 9.57 23.67 -9.64
C GLY A 529 10.22 23.26 -10.98
N MET A 530 9.50 23.36 -12.09
CA MET A 530 10.01 23.00 -13.42
C MET A 530 11.15 23.90 -13.89
N ARG A 531 11.30 25.11 -13.35
CA ARG A 531 12.40 26.02 -13.67
C ARG A 531 13.75 25.44 -13.27
N TYR A 532 13.80 24.76 -12.12
CA TYR A 532 15.00 24.11 -11.60
C TYR A 532 15.41 22.95 -12.53
N VAL A 533 14.46 22.05 -12.80
CA VAL A 533 14.62 20.93 -13.73
C VAL A 533 15.10 21.42 -15.11
N LEU A 534 14.46 22.46 -15.65
CA LEU A 534 14.82 23.02 -16.95
C LEU A 534 16.24 23.60 -16.95
N ALA A 535 16.63 24.37 -15.92
CA ALA A 535 17.97 24.93 -15.81
C ALA A 535 19.05 23.83 -15.73
N ALA A 536 18.82 22.80 -14.91
CA ALA A 536 19.72 21.65 -14.79
C ALA A 536 19.90 20.93 -16.13
N ARG A 537 18.79 20.62 -16.82
CA ARG A 537 18.81 19.91 -18.11
C ARG A 537 19.42 20.72 -19.24
N LEU A 538 19.20 22.05 -19.29
CA LEU A 538 19.91 22.92 -20.23
C LEU A 538 21.42 22.90 -19.99
N GLY A 539 21.84 22.91 -18.72
CA GLY A 539 23.25 22.78 -18.33
C GLY A 539 23.86 21.44 -18.76
N GLU A 540 23.12 20.34 -18.65
CA GLU A 540 23.56 19.03 -19.14
C GLU A 540 23.81 18.98 -20.65
N LEU A 541 23.07 19.77 -21.43
CA LEU A 541 23.27 19.95 -22.86
C LEU A 541 24.32 21.02 -23.21
N GLY A 542 24.86 21.73 -22.21
CA GLY A 542 25.83 22.80 -22.41
C GLY A 542 25.23 24.12 -22.92
N ARG A 543 23.89 24.28 -22.85
CA ARG A 543 23.16 25.47 -23.31
C ARG A 543 23.21 26.59 -22.25
N PHE A 544 24.43 26.99 -21.86
CA PHE A 544 24.63 27.92 -20.73
C PHE A 544 24.16 29.34 -20.98
N ASP A 545 24.05 29.78 -22.24
CA ASP A 545 23.45 31.09 -22.57
C ASP A 545 21.98 31.14 -22.13
N GLU A 546 21.21 30.07 -22.37
CA GLU A 546 19.82 29.99 -21.91
C GLU A 546 19.70 29.83 -20.40
N VAL A 547 20.60 29.08 -19.77
CA VAL A 547 20.69 29.03 -18.30
C VAL A 547 20.95 30.43 -17.75
N HIS A 548 21.88 31.18 -18.35
CA HIS A 548 22.21 32.54 -17.95
C HIS A 548 20.99 33.46 -18.05
N ASP A 549 20.27 33.42 -19.18
CA ASP A 549 19.05 34.20 -19.37
C ASP A 549 17.96 33.85 -18.34
N MET A 550 17.84 32.57 -17.95
CA MET A 550 16.89 32.15 -16.93
C MET A 550 17.26 32.66 -15.54
N VAL A 551 18.51 32.49 -15.11
CA VAL A 551 18.93 32.79 -13.72
C VAL A 551 19.20 34.28 -13.46
N PHE A 552 19.44 35.08 -14.52
CA PHE A 552 19.55 36.54 -14.44
C PHE A 552 18.32 37.28 -14.99
N GLY A 553 17.37 36.55 -15.57
CA GLY A 553 16.14 37.09 -16.12
C GLY A 553 15.23 37.71 -15.04
N LYS A 554 14.40 38.67 -15.46
CA LYS A 554 13.50 39.40 -14.54
C LYS A 554 12.49 38.50 -13.82
N GLN A 555 12.09 37.40 -14.44
CA GLN A 555 11.03 36.50 -13.95
C GLN A 555 11.39 35.83 -12.62
N TYR A 556 12.63 35.35 -12.49
CA TYR A 556 13.11 34.58 -11.33
C TYR A 556 14.31 35.24 -10.65
N ARG A 557 14.43 36.57 -10.77
CA ARG A 557 15.58 37.34 -10.27
C ARG A 557 15.81 37.18 -8.75
N ASP A 558 14.73 36.94 -8.01
CA ASP A 558 14.68 36.88 -6.55
C ASP A 558 14.74 35.43 -6.04
N ASP A 559 14.91 34.44 -6.93
CA ASP A 559 15.05 33.03 -6.53
C ASP A 559 16.42 32.79 -5.88
N CYS A 560 16.39 32.22 -4.69
CA CYS A 560 17.56 32.02 -3.85
C CYS A 560 17.79 30.55 -3.47
N GLY A 561 17.08 29.60 -4.10
CA GLY A 561 17.28 28.18 -3.81
C GLY A 561 18.71 27.73 -4.16
N LEU A 562 19.26 26.78 -3.40
CA LEU A 562 20.62 26.29 -3.59
C LEU A 562 20.89 25.90 -5.05
N GLU A 563 19.97 25.16 -5.68
CA GLU A 563 20.07 24.74 -7.07
C GLU A 563 20.21 25.95 -8.02
N TRP A 564 19.44 27.01 -7.79
CA TRP A 564 19.48 28.25 -8.58
C TRP A 564 20.82 28.97 -8.43
N LEU A 565 21.33 29.11 -7.20
CA LEU A 565 22.61 29.73 -6.91
C LEU A 565 23.78 28.97 -7.55
N LEU A 566 23.73 27.64 -7.52
CA LEU A 566 24.73 26.78 -8.16
C LEU A 566 24.69 26.89 -9.68
N MET A 567 23.50 26.92 -10.29
CA MET A 567 23.37 27.11 -11.74
C MET A 567 23.79 28.53 -12.17
N LYS A 568 23.54 29.54 -11.33
CA LYS A 568 24.05 30.90 -11.53
C LYS A 568 25.58 30.93 -11.53
N ALA A 569 26.21 30.33 -10.51
CA ALA A 569 27.67 30.22 -10.43
C ALA A 569 28.25 29.49 -11.64
N LEU A 570 27.66 28.35 -12.03
CA LEU A 570 28.10 27.55 -13.16
C LEU A 570 27.94 28.29 -14.49
N SER A 571 26.82 28.99 -14.73
CA SER A 571 26.59 29.74 -15.97
C SER A 571 27.61 30.86 -16.18
N VAL A 572 27.94 31.62 -15.12
CA VAL A 572 28.96 32.67 -15.19
C VAL A 572 30.35 32.08 -15.39
N PHE A 573 30.66 30.97 -14.70
CA PHE A 573 31.92 30.27 -14.87
C PHE A 573 32.08 29.72 -16.29
N ALA A 574 31.03 29.14 -16.87
CA ALA A 574 31.04 28.64 -18.24
C ALA A 574 31.33 29.76 -19.26
N ALA A 575 30.81 30.97 -19.03
CA ALA A 575 30.99 32.11 -19.93
C ALA A 575 32.34 32.84 -19.75
N LYS A 576 32.82 33.00 -18.51
CA LYS A 576 33.95 33.90 -18.17
C LYS A 576 35.12 33.20 -17.47
N GLY A 577 35.00 31.92 -17.15
CA GLY A 577 35.94 31.21 -16.29
C GLY A 577 35.91 31.69 -14.84
N PRO A 578 36.99 31.45 -14.05
CA PRO A 578 37.09 31.91 -12.68
C PRO A 578 37.01 33.44 -12.59
N SER A 579 35.90 33.95 -12.06
CA SER A 579 35.62 35.39 -11.96
C SER A 579 35.06 35.76 -10.59
N GLN A 580 35.16 37.04 -10.20
CA GLN A 580 34.61 37.51 -8.93
C GLN A 580 33.09 37.32 -8.85
N GLU A 581 32.41 37.43 -9.99
CA GLU A 581 30.96 37.25 -10.14
C GLU A 581 30.56 35.78 -9.91
N ALA A 582 31.20 34.84 -10.60
CA ALA A 582 30.96 33.40 -10.39
C ALA A 582 31.26 33.00 -8.94
N ALA A 583 32.36 33.50 -8.39
CA ALA A 583 32.75 33.22 -7.00
C ALA A 583 31.79 33.86 -5.99
N ALA A 584 31.11 34.97 -6.32
CA ALA A 584 30.10 35.57 -5.45
C ALA A 584 28.86 34.69 -5.33
N ALA A 585 28.31 34.22 -6.46
CA ALA A 585 27.18 33.29 -6.45
C ALA A 585 27.51 31.98 -5.73
N LEU A 586 28.73 31.44 -5.93
CA LEU A 586 29.15 30.23 -5.26
C LEU A 586 29.32 30.42 -3.74
N ARG A 587 29.81 31.58 -3.29
CA ARG A 587 29.88 31.90 -1.86
C ARG A 587 28.50 32.04 -1.22
N GLU A 588 27.53 32.55 -1.96
CA GLU A 588 26.14 32.62 -1.49
C GLU A 588 25.57 31.21 -1.31
N ALA A 589 25.78 30.31 -2.28
CA ALA A 589 25.40 28.90 -2.17
C ALA A 589 26.04 28.21 -0.94
N MET A 590 27.33 28.46 -0.67
CA MET A 590 28.03 27.90 0.51
C MET A 590 27.52 28.46 1.84
N LYS A 591 26.97 29.67 1.84
CA LYS A 591 26.36 30.27 3.02
C LYS A 591 24.95 29.71 3.26
N ASP A 592 24.22 29.45 2.18
CA ASP A 592 22.86 28.91 2.22
C ASP A 592 22.84 27.44 2.64
N ASN A 593 23.78 26.64 2.13
CA ASN A 593 23.87 25.22 2.45
C ASN A 593 25.33 24.79 2.68
N GLU A 594 25.70 24.51 3.93
CA GLU A 594 27.07 24.11 4.28
C GLU A 594 27.44 22.68 3.83
N HIS A 595 26.44 21.86 3.48
CA HIS A 595 26.62 20.44 3.21
C HIS A 595 26.93 20.13 1.74
N PHE A 596 26.49 20.97 0.80
CA PHE A 596 26.61 20.68 -0.64
C PHE A 596 28.05 20.42 -1.13
N PRO A 597 29.10 21.12 -0.64
CA PRO A 597 30.46 20.90 -1.14
C PRO A 597 30.92 19.46 -0.94
N GLU A 598 30.53 18.82 0.18
CA GLU A 598 30.95 17.45 0.48
C GLU A 598 30.42 16.44 -0.55
N TYR A 599 29.24 16.68 -1.12
CA TYR A 599 28.66 15.82 -2.15
C TYR A 599 29.17 16.13 -3.56
N PHE A 600 29.28 17.41 -3.93
CA PHE A 600 29.79 17.81 -5.25
C PHE A 600 31.26 17.42 -5.44
N LEU A 601 32.06 17.47 -4.37
CA LEU A 601 33.47 17.10 -4.36
C LEU A 601 33.69 15.58 -4.18
N GLY A 602 32.63 14.80 -4.01
CA GLY A 602 32.71 13.34 -3.84
C GLY A 602 33.33 12.88 -2.51
N ARG A 603 33.39 13.76 -1.50
CA ARG A 603 33.87 13.45 -0.14
C ARG A 603 32.85 12.60 0.62
N LYS A 604 31.56 12.86 0.39
CA LYS A 604 30.43 12.02 0.79
C LYS A 604 29.82 11.32 -0.41
N ARG A 605 29.36 10.08 -0.22
CA ARG A 605 28.63 9.32 -1.25
C ARG A 605 27.16 9.69 -1.25
N LEU A 606 26.58 9.81 -2.44
CA LEU A 606 25.13 9.94 -2.60
C LEU A 606 24.41 8.69 -2.08
N PRO A 607 23.30 8.84 -1.34
CA PRO A 607 22.51 7.72 -0.88
C PRO A 607 21.86 6.98 -2.06
N ARG A 608 21.58 5.68 -1.89
CA ARG A 608 20.93 4.86 -2.92
C ARG A 608 19.49 5.28 -3.22
N ARG A 609 18.81 5.88 -2.24
CA ARG A 609 17.46 6.43 -2.35
C ARG A 609 17.55 7.91 -1.99
N LEU A 610 16.91 8.75 -2.80
CA LEU A 610 16.81 10.18 -2.51
C LEU A 610 15.90 10.39 -1.28
N PRO A 611 16.14 11.46 -0.51
CA PRO A 611 15.25 11.87 0.58
C PRO A 611 13.81 12.07 0.10
N ALA A 612 12.84 11.71 0.94
CA ALA A 612 11.41 11.87 0.63
C ALA A 612 10.90 13.32 0.82
N THR A 613 11.68 14.15 1.52
CA THR A 613 11.43 15.57 1.77
C THR A 613 12.72 16.34 1.54
N LEU A 614 12.58 17.63 1.23
CA LEU A 614 13.70 18.57 1.12
C LEU A 614 13.51 19.67 2.16
N ALA A 615 14.44 19.80 3.08
CA ALA A 615 14.55 20.92 3.99
C ALA A 615 15.48 21.97 3.40
N VAL A 616 15.01 23.22 3.30
CA VAL A 616 15.83 24.35 2.82
C VAL A 616 17.04 24.53 3.73
N GLY A 617 18.25 24.55 3.15
CA GLY A 617 19.53 24.59 3.85
C GLY A 617 19.97 23.25 4.47
N GLY A 618 19.18 22.19 4.31
CA GLY A 618 19.43 20.86 4.88
C GLY A 618 20.39 20.00 4.05
N GLU A 619 20.88 18.91 4.66
CA GLU A 619 21.74 17.93 3.97
C GLU A 619 20.98 17.19 2.84
N ASP A 620 19.65 17.07 2.95
CA ASP A 620 18.78 16.49 1.94
C ASP A 620 18.69 17.33 0.66
N GLU A 621 18.62 18.66 0.79
CA GLU A 621 18.72 19.60 -0.34
C GLU A 621 20.07 19.50 -1.06
N ALA A 622 21.16 19.39 -0.30
CA ALA A 622 22.50 19.18 -0.85
C ALA A 622 22.61 17.87 -1.65
N VAL A 623 22.05 16.77 -1.11
CA VAL A 623 21.99 15.47 -1.79
C VAL A 623 21.20 15.58 -3.11
N TYR A 624 20.05 16.24 -3.09
CA TYR A 624 19.22 16.44 -4.26
C TYR A 624 19.95 17.27 -5.33
N CYS A 625 20.49 18.43 -4.97
CA CYS A 625 21.24 19.29 -5.88
C CYS A 625 22.44 18.56 -6.49
N ALA A 626 23.17 17.77 -5.69
CA ALA A 626 24.29 16.98 -6.20
C ALA A 626 23.84 15.92 -7.21
N LYS A 627 22.70 15.25 -6.97
CA LYS A 627 22.16 14.28 -7.92
C LYS A 627 21.76 14.93 -9.25
N GLU A 628 21.10 16.09 -9.20
CA GLU A 628 20.54 16.76 -10.38
C GLU A 628 21.57 17.60 -11.15
N LEU A 629 22.52 18.26 -10.48
CA LEU A 629 23.39 19.24 -11.12
C LEU A 629 24.80 18.74 -11.47
N ILE A 630 25.32 17.69 -10.81
CA ILE A 630 26.68 17.17 -11.13
C ILE A 630 26.86 16.87 -12.64
N PRO A 631 25.86 16.30 -13.36
CA PRO A 631 25.95 16.13 -14.80
C PRO A 631 26.26 17.44 -15.57
N ALA A 632 25.57 18.54 -15.23
CA ALA A 632 25.83 19.87 -15.82
C ALA A 632 27.21 20.41 -15.42
N TRP A 633 27.62 20.25 -14.16
CA TRP A 633 28.94 20.70 -13.70
C TRP A 633 30.09 19.95 -14.38
N ARG A 634 29.92 18.65 -14.65
CA ARG A 634 30.90 17.85 -15.40
C ARG A 634 30.99 18.22 -16.87
N ARG A 635 29.94 18.82 -17.43
CA ARG A 635 29.93 19.30 -18.82
C ARG A 635 30.88 20.48 -19.02
N VAL A 636 31.13 21.27 -17.98
CA VAL A 636 31.99 22.46 -18.03
C VAL A 636 33.42 22.12 -17.57
N PRO A 637 34.42 22.16 -18.48
CA PRO A 637 35.80 21.85 -18.10
C PRO A 637 36.32 22.75 -16.98
N GLY A 638 36.92 22.14 -15.95
CA GLY A 638 37.52 22.84 -14.81
C GLY A 638 36.53 23.40 -13.77
N ALA A 639 35.21 23.22 -13.94
CA ALA A 639 34.22 23.76 -12.99
C ALA A 639 34.31 23.09 -11.60
N LEU A 640 34.49 21.77 -11.53
CA LEU A 640 34.65 21.05 -10.26
C LEU A 640 36.00 21.33 -9.59
N ASP A 641 37.07 21.52 -10.37
CA ASP A 641 38.38 21.93 -9.84
C ASP A 641 38.31 23.35 -9.27
N TRP A 642 37.61 24.25 -9.96
CA TRP A 642 37.35 25.60 -9.49
C TRP A 642 36.52 25.60 -8.20
N LEU A 643 35.45 24.79 -8.13
CA LEU A 643 34.67 24.60 -6.90
C LEU A 643 35.55 24.17 -5.74
N THR A 644 36.43 23.18 -5.97
CA THR A 644 37.39 22.70 -4.96
C THR A 644 38.26 23.84 -4.44
N ALA A 645 38.85 24.61 -5.35
CA ALA A 645 39.74 25.72 -5.01
C ALA A 645 39.01 26.83 -4.22
N GLU A 646 37.74 27.13 -4.53
CA GLU A 646 36.98 28.13 -3.77
C GLU A 646 36.54 27.63 -2.40
N VAL A 647 36.14 26.37 -2.26
CA VAL A 647 35.81 25.75 -0.96
C VAL A 647 37.02 25.77 -0.04
N GLU A 648 38.19 25.38 -0.56
CA GLU A 648 39.45 25.41 0.20
C GLU A 648 39.82 26.84 0.60
N ARG A 649 39.64 27.82 -0.31
CA ARG A 649 39.90 29.24 0.00
C ARG A 649 39.03 29.78 1.13
N GLN A 650 37.78 29.32 1.25
CA GLN A 650 36.90 29.72 2.37
C GLN A 650 37.21 28.98 3.67
N ALA A 651 37.73 27.75 3.60
CA ALA A 651 38.10 26.96 4.78
C ALA A 651 39.36 27.50 5.50
N VAL A 652 40.20 28.28 4.81
CA VAL A 652 41.33 28.97 5.44
C VAL A 652 40.81 30.07 6.36
N PRO A 653 41.14 30.07 7.67
CA PRO A 653 40.76 31.14 8.59
C PRO A 653 41.18 32.49 8.01
N LYS A 654 40.27 33.48 7.98
CA LYS A 654 40.63 34.84 7.53
C LYS A 654 41.78 35.34 8.38
N ALA A 655 42.98 35.40 7.79
CA ALA A 655 44.15 35.91 8.45
C ALA A 655 43.83 37.32 8.98
N GLY A 656 44.03 37.52 10.28
CA GLY A 656 43.86 38.82 10.91
C GLY A 656 44.65 39.88 10.14
N ARG A 657 44.19 41.15 10.15
CA ARG A 657 44.79 42.25 9.35
C ARG A 657 46.32 42.37 9.52
N ASN A 658 46.88 41.89 10.64
CA ASN A 658 48.31 41.88 10.96
C ASN A 658 48.99 40.50 10.90
N GLU A 659 48.27 39.43 10.58
CA GLU A 659 48.80 38.07 10.44
C GLU A 659 49.47 37.85 9.08
N PRO A 660 50.33 36.81 8.95
CA PRO A 660 50.92 36.43 7.66
C PRO A 660 49.85 36.12 6.61
N CYS A 661 50.06 36.61 5.39
CA CYS A 661 49.12 36.47 4.30
C CYS A 661 49.09 35.02 3.80
N PRO A 662 47.90 34.39 3.68
CA PRO A 662 47.77 32.98 3.34
C PRO A 662 48.20 32.62 1.91
N CYS A 663 48.53 33.61 1.06
CA CYS A 663 49.08 33.40 -0.28
C CYS A 663 50.56 32.97 -0.32
N GLY A 664 51.19 32.76 0.83
CA GLY A 664 52.59 32.32 0.92
C GLY A 664 53.65 33.43 0.72
N SER A 665 53.23 34.70 0.60
CA SER A 665 54.15 35.83 0.33
C SER A 665 55.02 36.25 1.51
N GLY A 666 54.77 35.71 2.72
CA GLY A 666 55.44 36.10 3.96
C GLY A 666 55.09 37.52 4.48
N LYS A 667 54.28 38.30 3.75
CA LYS A 667 53.85 39.65 4.14
C LYS A 667 52.61 39.59 5.03
N LYS A 668 52.37 40.64 5.86
CA LYS A 668 51.12 40.78 6.62
C LYS A 668 49.92 40.97 5.66
N PHE A 669 48.76 40.39 5.97
CA PHE A 669 47.57 40.39 5.10
C PHE A 669 47.21 41.79 4.55
N LYS A 670 47.20 42.83 5.40
CA LYS A 670 46.94 44.23 4.99
C LYS A 670 47.94 44.86 4.00
N LYS A 671 49.08 44.22 3.78
CA LYS A 671 50.15 44.67 2.87
C LYS A 671 50.31 43.73 1.67
N CYS A 672 49.35 42.84 1.44
CA CYS A 672 49.33 41.90 0.32
C CYS A 672 47.89 41.76 -0.20
N CYS A 673 47.23 40.62 0.01
CA CYS A 673 45.89 40.36 -0.53
C CYS A 673 44.76 41.16 0.15
N GLY A 674 45.04 41.88 1.24
CA GLY A 674 44.09 42.75 1.94
C GLY A 674 44.22 44.24 1.60
N GLN A 675 44.81 44.58 0.45
CA GLN A 675 44.84 45.94 -0.10
C GLN A 675 43.60 46.23 -0.94
#